data_AF-A0A9D3P2S4-F1
#
_entry.id   AF-A0A9D3P2S4-F1
#
_cell.length_a   1.000
_cell.length_b   1.000
_cell.length_c   1.000
_cell.angle_alpha   90.00
_cell.angle_beta   90.00
_cell.angle_gamma   90.00
#
_symmetry.space_group_name_H-M   'P 1'
#
loop_
_entity.id
_entity.type
_entity.pdbx_description
1 polymer ?
#
loop_
_entity_poly.entity_id
_entity_poly.type
_entity_poly.pdbx_seq_one_letter_code
_entity_poly.pdbx_strand_id
1 'polypeptide(L)'
;MTDYEVSVQQLNDLLSDENGHFSMPSKDFNEVYPRILLGNESVATNVKLLQQLRVTHIINVAEGDSYMHVNTGAEYYVGTGIIYHGIPANDVEYFDLSVYFEEGADFIAQALAYDGDRGKVSNCKFSVQTLICSVMGEFKVHRVRFFDYMPSAIHALAFEPKRERIAAARADGSVEIYDVADNFFQEKVVPGREKRATEALAWVGERLFSAGLNGEIVEYDLDNHKVKYTLDAYGGPIWAIASNKQGTHLAVGCEDGTVKLFEVCEDKIQFERNLAKQKGRIISLSWHPSGLRIAAGMMDMIRVFDTETGQSVHRLLVERGIGTAKSKECVVWSVVYLSDGTIISGDSSGKVKIWDDCTGTLIKSHQVTKWDVLTLSASQDETSVVAGTSEGTVVQLQFISMVLGQEEKEWVRTRTFKNHTHDVRAVLEINMAIVSGGMDTQLVMRPLLDKIEVKTTATAFRKIHFPHRSLVSCAKKTGLLLFQYPTHLDLWRLGESDGTGMPGSSLAIKRKPEKLLHLKIKGEDHVCCSAVSPCGEWIAYSTVASFRLYRLHCDNNNVSITKISKLPKILSSANQICFSSDSSRLFVASTSSTVHVAALSQTECKLISSLKSKSGSGQAIHLLAASEDGKWLASANSAHEVHVYNLKKMKVHCTVPIYSSGVSAMAIHPTTNNLFVVHADQQLFEYSIDQKQYTDWSRVVQKNGLHHVWLERDTPVTNVTFSRKNPAHIVLHDMYMFCIIDQTLPLPDKKSQFYNQLTLRSLPEKERKSQSHAFKVCKTYKELLFAGLMEDQSLVVVERPLLDITAQLPPPVRQKKFAT
;
A
#
# COMPACT_ATOMS: atom_id res chain seq x y z
N MET A 1 31.28 -6.15 -41.78
CA MET A 1 32.02 -7.40 -41.50
C MET A 1 32.81 -7.14 -40.23
N THR A 2 32.48 -7.68 -39.07
CA THR A 2 31.64 -8.83 -38.70
C THR A 2 30.89 -8.51 -37.40
N ASP A 3 29.62 -8.92 -37.33
CA ASP A 3 28.81 -8.96 -36.11
C ASP A 3 29.56 -9.68 -34.99
N TYR A 4 29.70 -9.03 -33.84
CA TYR A 4 30.04 -9.70 -32.58
C TYR A 4 29.24 -9.05 -31.44
N GLU A 5 27.92 -9.22 -31.48
CA GLU A 5 27.11 -9.20 -30.27
C GLU A 5 27.03 -10.62 -29.73
N VAL A 6 27.69 -10.88 -28.60
CA VAL A 6 27.59 -12.18 -27.91
C VAL A 6 26.33 -12.15 -27.06
N SER A 7 25.33 -12.93 -27.43
CA SER A 7 24.11 -13.08 -26.63
C SER A 7 24.38 -13.84 -25.33
N VAL A 8 23.56 -13.61 -24.30
CA VAL A 8 23.61 -14.36 -23.01
C VAL A 8 23.43 -15.87 -23.22
N GLN A 9 22.70 -16.27 -24.26
CA GLN A 9 22.53 -17.67 -24.65
C GLN A 9 23.84 -18.25 -25.20
N GLN A 10 24.52 -17.51 -26.09
CA GLN A 10 25.84 -17.89 -26.59
C GLN A 10 26.88 -17.93 -25.46
N LEU A 11 26.85 -16.99 -24.51
CA LEU A 11 27.71 -16.99 -23.33
C LEU A 11 27.49 -18.20 -22.41
N ASN A 12 26.24 -18.64 -22.25
CA ASN A 12 25.92 -19.87 -21.50
C ASN A 12 26.39 -21.12 -22.26
N ASP A 13 26.12 -21.20 -23.56
CA ASP A 13 26.58 -22.30 -24.41
C ASP A 13 28.12 -22.38 -24.50
N LEU A 14 28.81 -21.25 -24.30
CA LEU A 14 30.26 -21.11 -24.25
C LEU A 14 30.89 -21.53 -22.91
N LEU A 15 30.11 -21.57 -21.82
CA LEU A 15 30.56 -21.89 -20.47
C LEU A 15 30.07 -23.27 -19.98
N SER A 16 29.17 -23.91 -20.72
CA SER A 16 28.69 -25.27 -20.48
C SER A 16 29.44 -26.32 -21.33
N ASP A 17 29.68 -27.51 -20.79
CA ASP A 17 30.14 -28.65 -21.58
C ASP A 17 29.01 -29.20 -22.50
N GLU A 18 29.33 -30.17 -23.38
CA GLU A 18 28.37 -30.81 -24.30
C GLU A 18 27.18 -31.49 -23.58
N ASN A 19 27.23 -31.61 -22.24
CA ASN A 19 26.20 -32.18 -21.39
C ASN A 19 25.44 -31.14 -20.55
N GLY A 20 25.64 -29.83 -20.80
CA GLY A 20 24.91 -28.75 -20.13
C GLY A 20 25.32 -28.49 -18.67
N HIS A 21 26.50 -28.96 -18.24
CA HIS A 21 27.07 -28.65 -16.92
C HIS A 21 28.19 -27.61 -17.04
N PHE A 22 28.30 -26.70 -16.08
CA PHE A 22 29.43 -25.76 -15.99
C PHE A 22 30.69 -26.53 -15.57
N SER A 23 31.63 -26.75 -16.49
CA SER A 23 32.87 -27.42 -16.15
C SER A 23 33.74 -26.49 -15.29
N MET A 24 34.11 -26.92 -14.08
CA MET A 24 35.24 -26.27 -13.41
C MET A 24 36.47 -26.33 -14.34
N PRO A 25 37.36 -25.32 -14.32
CA PRO A 25 38.61 -25.39 -15.07
C PRO A 25 39.34 -26.69 -14.71
N SER A 26 39.49 -27.60 -15.68
CA SER A 26 40.26 -28.84 -15.52
C SER A 26 41.76 -28.60 -15.66
N LYS A 27 42.14 -27.36 -16.02
CA LYS A 27 43.49 -26.82 -16.18
C LYS A 27 43.55 -25.44 -15.49
N ASP A 28 44.75 -24.91 -15.30
CA ASP A 28 44.95 -23.61 -14.65
C ASP A 28 44.22 -22.43 -15.35
N PHE A 29 43.94 -22.55 -16.66
CA PHE A 29 43.04 -21.67 -17.40
C PHE A 29 42.37 -22.36 -18.59
N ASN A 30 41.24 -21.82 -19.03
CA ASN A 30 40.47 -22.24 -20.21
C ASN A 30 40.13 -21.02 -21.08
N GLU A 31 40.20 -21.16 -22.41
CA GLU A 31 39.61 -20.17 -23.32
C GLU A 31 38.11 -20.44 -23.44
N VAL A 32 37.31 -19.54 -22.88
CA VAL A 32 35.84 -19.67 -22.79
C VAL A 32 35.12 -18.85 -23.84
N TYR A 33 35.82 -18.02 -24.60
CA TYR A 33 35.35 -17.27 -25.77
C TYR A 33 36.58 -16.84 -26.58
N PRO A 34 36.51 -16.62 -27.90
CA PRO A 34 37.65 -16.11 -28.65
C PRO A 34 38.26 -14.87 -27.97
N ARG A 35 39.49 -15.02 -27.47
CA ARG A 35 40.23 -14.00 -26.71
C ARG A 35 39.72 -13.71 -25.29
N ILE A 36 38.87 -14.55 -24.70
CA ILE A 36 38.54 -14.49 -23.26
C ILE A 36 39.01 -15.77 -22.60
N LEU A 37 39.94 -15.61 -21.67
CA LEU A 37 40.48 -16.65 -20.84
C LEU A 37 39.83 -16.58 -19.46
N LEU A 38 39.50 -17.74 -18.90
CA LEU A 38 39.08 -17.88 -17.52
C LEU A 38 40.15 -18.66 -16.79
N GLY A 39 40.82 -17.99 -15.86
CA GLY A 39 41.95 -18.50 -15.10
C GLY A 39 41.61 -18.65 -13.62
N ASN A 40 42.50 -19.30 -12.88
CA ASN A 40 42.49 -19.28 -11.42
C ASN A 40 43.56 -18.28 -10.90
N GLU A 41 43.69 -18.19 -9.59
CA GLU A 41 44.71 -17.36 -8.94
C GLU A 41 46.15 -17.68 -9.40
N SER A 42 46.47 -18.95 -9.69
CA SER A 42 47.83 -19.34 -10.12
C SER A 42 48.21 -18.74 -11.48
N VAL A 43 47.22 -18.47 -12.34
CA VAL A 43 47.41 -17.79 -13.63
C VAL A 43 47.47 -16.28 -13.46
N ALA A 44 46.61 -15.70 -12.62
CA ALA A 44 46.63 -14.26 -12.34
C ALA A 44 47.97 -13.80 -11.74
N THR A 45 48.54 -14.61 -10.86
CA THR A 45 49.82 -14.33 -10.17
C THR A 45 51.06 -14.64 -11.01
N ASN A 46 50.92 -15.09 -12.28
CA ASN A 46 52.05 -15.42 -13.15
C ASN A 46 52.15 -14.48 -14.36
N VAL A 47 52.74 -13.30 -14.15
CA VAL A 47 52.89 -12.25 -15.19
C VAL A 47 53.62 -12.76 -16.44
N LYS A 48 54.61 -13.65 -16.31
CA LYS A 48 55.32 -14.22 -17.46
C LYS A 48 54.41 -15.09 -18.32
N LEU A 49 53.56 -15.89 -17.68
CA LEU A 49 52.56 -16.71 -18.36
C LEU A 49 51.51 -15.82 -19.04
N LEU A 50 51.03 -14.78 -18.36
CA LEU A 50 50.08 -13.82 -18.93
C LEU A 50 50.64 -13.10 -20.16
N GLN A 51 51.92 -12.70 -20.14
CA GLN A 51 52.61 -12.10 -21.28
C GLN A 51 52.81 -13.10 -22.44
N GLN A 52 53.16 -14.37 -22.14
CA GLN A 52 53.23 -15.43 -23.15
C GLN A 52 51.87 -15.69 -23.81
N LEU A 53 50.79 -15.64 -23.02
CA LEU A 53 49.42 -15.78 -23.49
C LEU A 53 48.91 -14.53 -24.21
N ARG A 54 49.66 -13.43 -24.19
CA ARG A 54 49.32 -12.11 -24.72
C ARG A 54 48.07 -11.50 -24.08
N VAL A 55 47.90 -11.70 -22.77
CA VAL A 55 46.86 -11.05 -21.98
C VAL A 55 47.17 -9.56 -21.86
N THR A 56 46.19 -8.72 -22.17
CA THR A 56 46.30 -7.26 -22.09
C THR A 56 45.41 -6.67 -21.02
N HIS A 57 44.32 -7.35 -20.66
CA HIS A 57 43.36 -6.89 -19.66
C HIS A 57 43.06 -8.02 -18.66
N ILE A 58 42.94 -7.68 -17.38
CA ILE A 58 42.55 -8.61 -16.33
C ILE A 58 41.39 -8.01 -15.55
N ILE A 59 40.32 -8.79 -15.44
CA ILE A 59 39.20 -8.48 -14.58
C ILE A 59 39.17 -9.46 -13.40
N ASN A 60 39.22 -8.92 -12.19
CA ASN A 60 39.16 -9.71 -10.97
C ASN A 60 37.82 -9.48 -10.30
N VAL A 61 36.87 -10.42 -10.47
CA VAL A 61 35.50 -10.26 -9.96
C VAL A 61 35.39 -10.62 -8.48
N ALA A 62 36.49 -11.00 -7.83
CA ALA A 62 36.56 -11.30 -6.40
C ALA A 62 37.82 -10.66 -5.80
N GLU A 63 38.02 -9.36 -6.02
CA GLU A 63 39.16 -8.64 -5.43
C GLU A 63 39.01 -8.53 -3.91
N GLY A 64 40.06 -8.86 -3.15
CA GLY A 64 40.07 -8.75 -1.69
C GLY A 64 41.08 -9.65 -1.00
N ASP A 65 41.13 -9.56 0.33
CA ASP A 65 42.11 -10.24 1.21
C ASP A 65 41.55 -11.49 1.92
N SER A 66 40.32 -11.92 1.61
CA SER A 66 39.67 -13.06 2.25
C SER A 66 39.95 -14.38 1.50
N TYR A 67 39.74 -15.53 2.16
CA TYR A 67 40.12 -16.88 1.70
C TYR A 67 39.56 -17.27 0.30
N MET A 68 38.52 -16.59 -0.17
CA MET A 68 37.87 -16.84 -1.47
C MET A 68 38.15 -15.75 -2.52
N HIS A 69 39.00 -14.76 -2.20
CA HIS A 69 39.36 -13.66 -3.08
C HIS A 69 40.71 -13.89 -3.75
N VAL A 70 40.90 -13.26 -4.91
CA VAL A 70 42.20 -13.24 -5.59
C VAL A 70 42.93 -11.97 -5.19
N ASN A 71 44.01 -12.12 -4.41
CA ASN A 71 44.77 -10.99 -3.88
C ASN A 71 45.82 -10.48 -4.88
N THR A 72 45.36 -10.03 -6.05
CA THR A 72 46.19 -9.29 -7.00
C THR A 72 45.55 -7.94 -7.24
N GLY A 73 46.08 -6.86 -6.65
CA GLY A 73 45.55 -5.51 -6.86
C GLY A 73 46.15 -4.81 -8.09
N ALA A 74 45.65 -3.61 -8.41
CA ALA A 74 46.13 -2.81 -9.53
C ALA A 74 47.66 -2.56 -9.50
N GLU A 75 48.23 -2.38 -8.31
CA GLU A 75 49.68 -2.16 -8.10
C GLU A 75 50.54 -3.33 -8.59
N TYR A 76 50.03 -4.56 -8.50
CA TYR A 76 50.76 -5.77 -8.89
C TYR A 76 51.06 -5.80 -10.40
N TYR A 77 50.17 -5.21 -11.22
CA TYR A 77 50.30 -5.20 -12.67
C TYR A 77 50.98 -3.94 -13.23
N VAL A 78 51.38 -3.00 -12.38
CA VAL A 78 52.06 -1.77 -12.79
C VAL A 78 53.39 -2.09 -13.49
N GLY A 79 53.61 -1.51 -14.67
CA GLY A 79 54.81 -1.73 -15.47
C GLY A 79 54.84 -3.02 -16.29
N THR A 80 53.82 -3.87 -16.18
CA THR A 80 53.71 -5.14 -16.95
C THR A 80 53.07 -4.97 -18.34
N GLY A 81 52.40 -3.84 -18.56
CA GLY A 81 51.61 -3.55 -19.77
C GLY A 81 50.18 -4.11 -19.74
N ILE A 82 49.77 -4.73 -18.62
CA ILE A 82 48.42 -5.28 -18.42
C ILE A 82 47.55 -4.25 -17.69
N ILE A 83 46.35 -4.00 -18.23
CA ILE A 83 45.34 -3.16 -17.60
C ILE A 83 44.52 -4.02 -16.65
N TYR A 84 44.46 -3.63 -15.38
CA TYR A 84 43.77 -4.36 -14.33
C TYR A 84 42.51 -3.62 -13.89
N HIS A 85 41.42 -4.37 -13.68
CA HIS A 85 40.20 -3.89 -13.06
C HIS A 85 39.70 -4.90 -12.04
N GLY A 86 39.55 -4.46 -10.79
CA GLY A 86 39.08 -5.31 -9.71
C GLY A 86 37.72 -4.87 -9.21
N ILE A 87 36.86 -5.87 -8.97
CA ILE A 87 35.52 -5.71 -8.41
C ILE A 87 35.54 -6.43 -7.06
N PRO A 88 35.33 -5.70 -5.94
CA PRO A 88 35.30 -6.28 -4.61
C PRO A 88 33.95 -6.97 -4.38
N ALA A 89 33.72 -8.12 -5.02
CA ALA A 89 32.52 -8.91 -4.78
C ALA A 89 32.73 -9.82 -3.56
N ASN A 90 31.88 -9.66 -2.55
CA ASN A 90 31.84 -10.56 -1.41
C ASN A 90 30.83 -11.69 -1.68
N ASP A 91 31.24 -12.93 -1.43
CA ASP A 91 30.40 -14.12 -1.59
C ASP A 91 29.43 -14.27 -0.39
N VAL A 92 28.50 -13.31 -0.26
CA VAL A 92 27.44 -13.28 0.77
C VAL A 92 26.07 -13.09 0.13
N GLU A 93 25.03 -13.75 0.65
CA GLU A 93 23.67 -13.80 0.06
C GLU A 93 23.01 -12.41 -0.16
N TYR A 94 23.51 -11.36 0.48
CA TYR A 94 22.96 -10.00 0.43
C TYR A 94 23.87 -9.00 -0.30
N PHE A 95 24.97 -9.44 -0.93
CA PHE A 95 25.82 -8.55 -1.72
C PHE A 95 25.19 -8.27 -3.10
N ASP A 96 24.98 -7.00 -3.41
CA ASP A 96 24.38 -6.58 -4.67
C ASP A 96 25.44 -6.38 -5.76
N LEU A 97 25.69 -7.45 -6.52
CA LEU A 97 26.58 -7.42 -7.69
C LEU A 97 26.05 -6.53 -8.84
N SER A 98 24.78 -6.13 -8.83
CA SER A 98 24.15 -5.45 -9.98
C SER A 98 24.74 -4.09 -10.30
N VAL A 99 25.31 -3.43 -9.29
CA VAL A 99 25.94 -2.11 -9.41
C VAL A 99 27.21 -2.16 -10.27
N TYR A 100 27.86 -3.33 -10.38
CA TYR A 100 29.17 -3.49 -11.04
C TYR A 100 29.07 -4.12 -12.45
N PHE A 101 27.87 -4.44 -12.94
CA PHE A 101 27.72 -5.12 -14.25
C PHE A 101 28.04 -4.25 -15.44
N GLU A 102 27.58 -2.99 -15.41
CA GLU A 102 27.85 -2.05 -16.49
C GLU A 102 29.36 -1.78 -16.58
N GLU A 103 29.99 -1.58 -15.43
CA GLU A 103 31.44 -1.37 -15.31
C GLU A 103 32.25 -2.58 -15.82
N GLY A 104 31.93 -3.80 -15.37
CA GLY A 104 32.62 -5.01 -15.82
C GLY A 104 32.41 -5.33 -17.30
N ALA A 105 31.20 -5.09 -17.83
CA ALA A 105 30.89 -5.30 -19.24
C ALA A 105 31.61 -4.29 -20.15
N ASP A 106 31.63 -3.01 -19.76
CA ASP A 106 32.34 -1.96 -20.47
C ASP A 106 33.85 -2.24 -20.51
N PHE A 107 34.42 -2.73 -19.40
CA PHE A 107 35.83 -3.10 -19.34
C PHE A 107 36.17 -4.25 -20.31
N ILE A 108 35.33 -5.28 -20.37
CA ILE A 108 35.50 -6.40 -21.31
C ILE A 108 35.35 -5.91 -22.76
N ALA A 109 34.38 -5.04 -23.03
CA ALA A 109 34.18 -4.46 -24.37
C ALA A 109 35.39 -3.63 -24.83
N GLN A 110 35.95 -2.80 -23.95
CA GLN A 110 37.18 -2.05 -24.21
C GLN A 110 38.36 -2.97 -24.50
N ALA A 111 38.50 -4.05 -23.72
CA ALA A 111 39.56 -5.02 -23.90
C ALA A 111 39.47 -5.77 -25.24
N LEU A 112 38.26 -6.13 -25.69
CA LEU A 112 38.03 -6.82 -26.96
C LEU A 112 38.19 -5.89 -28.18
N ALA A 113 37.98 -4.58 -27.99
CA ALA A 113 38.23 -3.54 -28.98
C ALA A 113 39.71 -3.14 -29.08
N TYR A 114 40.54 -3.58 -28.12
CA TYR A 114 41.96 -3.25 -28.06
C TYR A 114 42.77 -4.04 -29.11
N ASP A 115 43.16 -3.33 -30.17
CA ASP A 115 44.07 -3.65 -31.27
C ASP A 115 44.07 -5.11 -31.79
N GLY A 116 43.67 -5.28 -33.05
CA GLY A 116 42.97 -6.43 -33.66
C GLY A 116 43.48 -7.87 -33.48
N ASP A 117 44.55 -8.13 -32.72
CA ASP A 117 45.07 -9.46 -32.42
C ASP A 117 45.61 -9.64 -30.97
N ARG A 118 45.46 -8.65 -30.06
CA ARG A 118 46.06 -8.70 -28.70
C ARG A 118 45.09 -8.58 -27.52
N GLY A 119 43.82 -8.30 -27.74
CA GLY A 119 42.84 -8.12 -26.66
C GLY A 119 42.43 -9.42 -25.99
N LYS A 120 43.19 -9.96 -25.01
CA LYS A 120 42.75 -11.07 -24.16
C LYS A 120 42.39 -10.63 -22.74
N VAL A 121 41.24 -11.10 -22.26
CA VAL A 121 40.73 -10.86 -20.89
C VAL A 121 40.89 -12.11 -20.04
N SER A 122 41.48 -12.02 -18.85
CA SER A 122 41.51 -13.11 -17.86
C SER A 122 40.53 -12.83 -16.72
N ASN A 123 39.61 -13.77 -16.43
CA ASN A 123 38.68 -13.70 -15.28
C ASN A 123 39.01 -14.78 -14.23
N CYS A 124 39.04 -14.44 -12.94
CA CYS A 124 39.43 -15.35 -11.85
C CYS A 124 38.29 -15.60 -10.84
N LYS A 125 38.25 -16.81 -10.28
CA LYS A 125 37.06 -17.59 -9.91
C LYS A 125 36.38 -17.25 -8.56
N PHE A 126 35.11 -17.69 -8.49
CA PHE A 126 34.17 -17.90 -7.36
C PHE A 126 33.23 -16.74 -6.98
N SER A 127 32.24 -16.47 -7.84
CA SER A 127 30.86 -16.09 -7.44
C SER A 127 30.00 -15.79 -8.68
N VAL A 128 29.76 -16.80 -9.52
CA VAL A 128 28.78 -16.68 -10.63
C VAL A 128 27.61 -17.62 -10.34
N GLN A 129 26.85 -17.29 -9.30
CA GLN A 129 25.62 -18.00 -8.95
C GLN A 129 24.40 -17.07 -8.88
N THR A 130 24.59 -15.75 -9.03
CA THR A 130 23.51 -14.75 -8.91
C THR A 130 23.49 -13.73 -10.05
N LEU A 131 24.22 -14.00 -11.13
CA LEU A 131 24.04 -13.30 -12.40
C LEU A 131 23.06 -14.08 -13.27
N ILE A 132 22.10 -13.37 -13.86
CA ILE A 132 21.12 -13.86 -14.84
C ILE A 132 19.87 -14.49 -14.19
N CYS A 133 18.96 -13.64 -13.70
CA CYS A 133 17.53 -14.00 -13.59
C CYS A 133 16.66 -12.74 -13.45
N SER A 134 16.25 -12.13 -14.56
CA SER A 134 15.07 -11.26 -14.57
C SER A 134 13.91 -11.95 -15.30
N VAL A 135 12.71 -11.71 -14.78
CA VAL A 135 11.64 -12.71 -14.63
C VAL A 135 10.39 -12.34 -15.41
N MET A 136 9.82 -13.36 -16.06
CA MET A 136 8.44 -13.55 -16.52
C MET A 136 7.95 -12.99 -17.87
N GLY A 137 7.77 -13.93 -18.81
CA GLY A 137 6.75 -13.88 -19.87
C GLY A 137 7.11 -13.08 -21.12
N GLU A 138 6.54 -13.47 -22.26
CA GLU A 138 6.65 -12.83 -23.59
C GLU A 138 6.01 -11.42 -23.64
N PHE A 139 6.09 -10.62 -22.58
CA PHE A 139 5.43 -9.32 -22.50
C PHE A 139 6.45 -8.19 -22.56
N LYS A 140 6.19 -7.23 -23.44
CA LYS A 140 6.82 -5.91 -23.35
C LYS A 140 6.25 -5.21 -22.12
N VAL A 141 7.10 -4.85 -21.15
CA VAL A 141 6.65 -4.22 -19.89
C VAL A 141 6.97 -2.73 -19.90
N HIS A 142 5.95 -1.89 -19.76
CA HIS A 142 6.08 -0.47 -19.47
C HIS A 142 6.13 -0.26 -17.96
N ARG A 143 7.34 -0.06 -17.43
CA ARG A 143 7.56 0.27 -16.02
C ARG A 143 7.42 1.78 -15.79
N VAL A 144 6.31 2.18 -15.19
CA VAL A 144 5.94 3.58 -14.97
C VAL A 144 6.22 3.98 -13.52
N ARG A 145 7.12 4.96 -13.34
CA ARG A 145 7.50 5.52 -12.03
C ARG A 145 7.32 7.03 -11.91
N PHE A 146 6.81 7.67 -12.96
CA PHE A 146 6.55 9.12 -12.97
C PHE A 146 5.19 9.50 -12.35
N PHE A 147 4.44 8.53 -11.82
CA PHE A 147 3.25 8.82 -11.02
C PHE A 147 3.69 9.20 -9.60
N ASP A 148 3.73 10.48 -9.29
CA ASP A 148 4.21 11.04 -8.02
C ASP A 148 3.11 11.14 -6.95
N TYR A 149 2.26 10.12 -6.84
CA TYR A 149 1.25 10.07 -5.78
C TYR A 149 1.90 10.07 -4.40
N MET A 150 1.37 10.93 -3.52
CA MET A 150 1.78 11.05 -2.13
C MET A 150 0.58 10.81 -1.22
N PRO A 151 0.54 9.68 -0.49
CA PRO A 151 -0.46 9.46 0.55
C PRO A 151 -0.32 10.52 1.65
N SER A 152 -1.41 10.80 2.34
CA SER A 152 -1.41 11.77 3.45
C SER A 152 -1.10 11.12 4.79
N ALA A 153 -0.49 11.90 5.71
CA ALA A 153 -0.20 11.50 7.07
C ALA A 153 -1.46 11.07 7.83
N ILE A 154 -1.33 10.17 8.79
CA ILE A 154 -2.43 9.74 9.68
C ILE A 154 -2.39 10.61 10.93
N HIS A 155 -3.49 11.27 11.25
CA HIS A 155 -3.62 12.11 12.44
C HIS A 155 -4.32 11.39 13.60
N ALA A 156 -5.41 10.67 13.31
CA ALA A 156 -6.20 9.98 14.32
C ALA A 156 -6.63 8.60 13.86
N LEU A 157 -6.83 7.73 14.84
CA LEU A 157 -7.38 6.40 14.68
C LEU A 157 -8.48 6.19 15.73
N ALA A 158 -9.57 5.52 15.37
CA ALA A 158 -10.60 5.10 16.32
C ALA A 158 -11.10 3.68 16.02
N PHE A 159 -11.31 2.87 17.04
CA PHE A 159 -11.77 1.49 16.92
C PHE A 159 -13.24 1.33 17.35
N GLU A 160 -14.00 0.58 16.58
CA GLU A 160 -15.37 0.16 16.87
C GLU A 160 -15.37 -1.34 17.21
N PRO A 161 -15.69 -1.71 18.46
CA PRO A 161 -15.46 -3.08 18.93
C PRO A 161 -16.53 -4.10 18.51
N LYS A 162 -17.75 -3.71 18.08
CA LYS A 162 -18.80 -4.71 17.78
C LYS A 162 -18.65 -5.30 16.39
N ARG A 163 -18.29 -4.49 15.39
CA ARG A 163 -18.01 -4.94 14.01
C ARG A 163 -16.51 -4.99 13.70
N GLU A 164 -15.66 -4.74 14.70
CA GLU A 164 -14.20 -4.72 14.58
C GLU A 164 -13.71 -3.81 13.44
N ARG A 165 -14.17 -2.55 13.42
CA ARG A 165 -13.79 -1.57 12.40
C ARG A 165 -12.81 -0.55 12.93
N ILE A 166 -11.84 -0.19 12.09
CA ILE A 166 -10.88 0.88 12.37
C ILE A 166 -11.17 2.05 11.45
N ALA A 167 -11.39 3.23 12.02
CA ALA A 167 -11.40 4.48 11.28
C ALA A 167 -10.02 5.13 11.35
N ALA A 168 -9.50 5.57 10.21
CA ALA A 168 -8.26 6.33 10.09
C ALA A 168 -8.53 7.69 9.43
N ALA A 169 -8.17 8.75 10.13
CA ALA A 169 -8.24 10.12 9.63
C ALA A 169 -6.89 10.55 9.07
N ARG A 170 -6.91 11.04 7.84
CA ARG A 170 -5.74 11.53 7.11
C ARG A 170 -5.64 13.05 7.18
N ALA A 171 -4.44 13.58 6.98
CA ALA A 171 -4.15 15.03 6.99
C ALA A 171 -4.91 15.81 5.89
N ASP A 172 -5.28 15.13 4.79
CA ASP A 172 -6.10 15.69 3.72
C ASP A 172 -7.61 15.72 4.06
N GLY A 173 -7.98 15.35 5.29
CA GLY A 173 -9.35 15.29 5.76
C GLY A 173 -10.12 14.06 5.29
N SER A 174 -9.49 13.14 4.55
CA SER A 174 -10.13 11.87 4.20
C SER A 174 -10.24 10.96 5.42
N VAL A 175 -11.32 10.19 5.46
CA VAL A 175 -11.56 9.19 6.51
C VAL A 175 -11.71 7.83 5.86
N GLU A 176 -10.85 6.91 6.25
CA GLU A 176 -10.76 5.55 5.73
C GLU A 176 -11.26 4.57 6.78
N ILE A 177 -12.11 3.62 6.39
CA ILE A 177 -12.64 2.58 7.26
C ILE A 177 -12.07 1.24 6.82
N TYR A 178 -11.45 0.55 7.78
CA TYR A 178 -10.84 -0.76 7.61
C TYR A 178 -11.63 -1.80 8.41
N ASP A 179 -11.88 -2.93 7.79
CA ASP A 179 -12.48 -4.11 8.42
C ASP A 179 -11.36 -5.05 8.89
N VAL A 180 -11.29 -5.32 10.19
CA VAL A 180 -10.26 -6.18 10.78
C VAL A 180 -10.47 -7.65 10.41
N ALA A 181 -11.73 -8.11 10.33
CA ALA A 181 -12.06 -9.50 10.01
C ALA A 181 -11.68 -9.85 8.56
N ASP A 182 -11.88 -8.90 7.65
CA ASP A 182 -11.52 -9.00 6.23
C ASP A 182 -10.05 -8.65 5.96
N ASN A 183 -9.15 -9.12 6.82
CA ASN A 183 -7.71 -8.97 6.64
C ASN A 183 -7.25 -7.50 6.51
N PHE A 184 -7.83 -6.61 7.31
CA PHE A 184 -7.60 -5.16 7.28
C PHE A 184 -7.91 -4.53 5.91
N PHE A 185 -8.96 -5.00 5.24
CA PHE A 185 -9.41 -4.45 3.98
C PHE A 185 -10.04 -3.06 4.17
N GLN A 186 -9.62 -2.11 3.33
CA GLN A 186 -10.24 -0.79 3.23
C GLN A 186 -11.64 -0.89 2.60
N GLU A 187 -12.66 -1.05 3.44
CA GLU A 187 -14.06 -1.19 3.04
C GLU A 187 -14.62 0.13 2.47
N LYS A 188 -14.33 1.25 3.14
CA LYS A 188 -14.95 2.54 2.83
C LYS A 188 -13.93 3.68 2.88
N VAL A 189 -14.15 4.68 2.04
CA VAL A 189 -13.41 5.94 2.12
C VAL A 189 -14.37 7.10 1.92
N VAL A 190 -14.42 8.00 2.89
CA VAL A 190 -15.08 9.29 2.74
C VAL A 190 -14.02 10.30 2.26
N PRO A 191 -14.16 10.87 1.06
CA PRO A 191 -13.23 11.85 0.53
C PRO A 191 -13.15 13.10 1.41
N GLY A 192 -11.93 13.59 1.59
CA GLY A 192 -11.68 14.82 2.35
C GLY A 192 -12.04 16.09 1.58
N ARG A 193 -11.81 17.22 2.26
CA ARG A 193 -11.93 18.57 1.70
C ARG A 193 -10.62 19.32 1.93
N GLU A 194 -10.24 20.12 0.96
CA GLU A 194 -9.05 20.95 1.05
C GLU A 194 -9.13 21.84 2.31
N LYS A 195 -8.03 21.95 3.06
CA LYS A 195 -7.92 22.77 4.29
C LYS A 195 -8.81 22.36 5.47
N ARG A 196 -9.45 21.19 5.44
CA ARG A 196 -10.23 20.65 6.57
C ARG A 196 -9.60 19.36 7.10
N ALA A 197 -8.46 19.50 7.77
CA ALA A 197 -7.80 18.38 8.44
C ALA A 197 -8.66 17.86 9.60
N THR A 198 -8.70 16.54 9.73
CA THR A 198 -9.36 15.85 10.84
C THR A 198 -8.31 15.49 11.88
N GLU A 199 -8.45 16.00 13.11
CA GLU A 199 -7.46 15.80 14.18
C GLU A 199 -7.86 14.69 15.15
N ALA A 200 -9.15 14.41 15.30
CA ALA A 200 -9.64 13.42 16.25
C ALA A 200 -10.87 12.68 15.72
N LEU A 201 -11.03 11.42 16.13
CA LEU A 201 -12.12 10.53 15.76
C LEU A 201 -12.73 9.89 17.00
N ALA A 202 -14.03 9.68 17.01
CA ALA A 202 -14.73 8.92 18.04
C ALA A 202 -15.91 8.14 17.47
N TRP A 203 -16.07 6.90 17.93
CA TRP A 203 -17.24 6.07 17.63
C TRP A 203 -18.27 6.17 18.75
N VAL A 204 -19.55 6.24 18.36
CA VAL A 204 -20.70 6.08 19.26
C VAL A 204 -21.59 5.00 18.69
N GLY A 205 -21.44 3.77 19.18
CA GLY A 205 -22.00 2.61 18.51
C GLY A 205 -21.47 2.52 17.07
N GLU A 206 -22.38 2.51 16.10
CA GLU A 206 -22.03 2.43 14.66
C GLU A 206 -21.84 3.80 14.00
N ARG A 207 -21.99 4.91 14.74
CA ARG A 207 -21.86 6.27 14.23
C ARG A 207 -20.44 6.78 14.44
N LEU A 208 -19.85 7.33 13.39
CA LEU A 208 -18.52 7.91 13.42
C LEU A 208 -18.59 9.43 13.45
N PHE A 209 -17.87 10.01 14.41
CA PHE A 209 -17.69 11.45 14.54
C PHE A 209 -16.22 11.81 14.37
N SER A 210 -15.99 12.99 13.80
CA SER A 210 -14.68 13.62 13.82
C SER A 210 -14.75 15.04 14.34
N ALA A 211 -13.58 15.55 14.72
CA ALA A 211 -13.38 16.95 14.97
C ALA A 211 -12.06 17.44 14.35
N GLY A 212 -12.04 18.71 13.99
CA GLY A 212 -10.88 19.34 13.36
C GLY A 212 -10.58 20.73 13.90
N LEU A 213 -9.45 21.28 13.46
CA LEU A 213 -8.99 22.61 13.85
C LEU A 213 -9.85 23.76 13.31
N ASN A 214 -10.81 23.46 12.43
CA ASN A 214 -11.80 24.43 11.98
C ASN A 214 -12.94 24.67 13.00
N GLY A 215 -12.95 23.95 14.13
CA GLY A 215 -13.96 24.08 15.18
C GLY A 215 -15.27 23.33 14.90
N GLU A 216 -15.30 22.55 13.82
CA GLU A 216 -16.46 21.78 13.40
C GLU A 216 -16.37 20.33 13.89
N ILE A 217 -17.52 19.80 14.31
CA ILE A 217 -17.76 18.38 14.56
C ILE A 217 -18.50 17.82 13.34
N VAL A 218 -18.05 16.71 12.80
CA VAL A 218 -18.62 16.11 11.59
C VAL A 218 -19.13 14.71 11.91
N GLU A 219 -20.38 14.41 11.53
CA GLU A 219 -20.91 13.05 11.51
C GLU A 219 -20.84 12.50 10.08
N TYR A 220 -20.39 11.25 9.93
CA TYR A 220 -20.27 10.58 8.64
C TYR A 220 -21.44 9.65 8.36
N ASP A 221 -21.96 9.72 7.13
CA ASP A 221 -22.84 8.71 6.56
C ASP A 221 -21.97 7.66 5.87
N LEU A 222 -21.72 6.58 6.60
CA LEU A 222 -20.87 5.49 6.15
C LEU A 222 -21.53 4.65 5.05
N ASP A 223 -22.84 4.70 4.85
CA ASP A 223 -23.49 3.89 3.81
C ASP A 223 -23.41 4.55 2.44
N ASN A 224 -23.46 5.89 2.41
CA ASN A 224 -23.35 6.68 1.20
C ASN A 224 -21.94 7.28 0.96
N HIS A 225 -20.97 6.99 1.84
CA HIS A 225 -19.59 7.49 1.78
C HIS A 225 -19.49 9.03 1.74
N LYS A 226 -20.30 9.72 2.56
CA LYS A 226 -20.36 11.19 2.58
C LYS A 226 -20.47 11.74 3.99
N VAL A 227 -20.29 13.05 4.14
CA VAL A 227 -20.64 13.75 5.38
C VAL A 227 -22.17 13.78 5.54
N LYS A 228 -22.67 13.37 6.69
CA LYS A 228 -24.10 13.40 7.04
C LYS A 228 -24.52 14.83 7.37
N TYR A 229 -23.83 15.44 8.34
CA TYR A 229 -23.95 16.85 8.68
C TYR A 229 -22.70 17.34 9.42
N THR A 230 -22.61 18.65 9.58
CA THR A 230 -21.53 19.33 10.29
C THR A 230 -22.14 20.26 11.34
N LEU A 231 -21.56 20.31 12.53
CA LEU A 231 -21.99 21.13 13.65
C LEU A 231 -20.80 21.97 14.15
N ASP A 232 -21.01 23.27 14.37
CA ASP A 232 -20.01 24.12 15.00
C ASP A 232 -20.08 23.96 16.54
N ALA A 233 -18.93 23.72 17.18
CA ALA A 233 -18.85 23.64 18.63
C ALA A 233 -18.86 25.03 19.30
N TYR A 234 -18.65 26.12 18.53
CA TYR A 234 -18.55 27.50 19.00
C TYR A 234 -17.49 27.69 20.11
N GLY A 235 -16.39 26.94 20.05
CA GLY A 235 -15.28 26.98 21.01
C GLY A 235 -13.91 27.23 20.38
N GLY A 236 -13.88 27.53 19.07
CA GLY A 236 -12.64 27.57 18.29
C GLY A 236 -12.14 26.17 17.90
N PRO A 237 -10.87 26.04 17.49
CA PRO A 237 -10.26 24.77 17.09
C PRO A 237 -10.47 23.66 18.12
N ILE A 238 -10.80 22.46 17.62
CA ILE A 238 -11.02 21.27 18.44
C ILE A 238 -9.80 20.36 18.30
N TRP A 239 -9.22 19.96 19.43
CA TRP A 239 -8.06 19.09 19.49
C TRP A 239 -8.40 17.64 19.85
N ALA A 240 -9.46 17.43 20.62
CA ALA A 240 -9.86 16.12 21.10
C ALA A 240 -11.38 15.94 21.08
N ILE A 241 -11.80 14.74 20.70
CA ILE A 241 -13.18 14.26 20.84
C ILE A 241 -13.13 12.88 21.50
N ALA A 242 -14.03 12.63 22.44
CA ALA A 242 -14.14 11.33 23.10
C ALA A 242 -15.60 11.00 23.41
N SER A 243 -16.00 9.74 23.20
CA SER A 243 -17.32 9.23 23.55
C SER A 243 -17.31 8.54 24.91
N ASN A 244 -18.46 8.56 25.59
CA ASN A 244 -18.64 7.74 26.78
C ASN A 244 -18.94 6.28 26.39
N LYS A 245 -18.63 5.33 27.29
CA LYS A 245 -18.80 3.89 27.03
C LYS A 245 -20.26 3.47 26.80
N GLN A 246 -21.21 4.23 27.36
CA GLN A 246 -22.64 4.02 27.18
C GLN A 246 -23.14 4.49 25.80
N GLY A 247 -22.37 5.33 25.10
CA GLY A 247 -22.75 5.90 23.81
C GLY A 247 -23.85 6.96 23.87
N THR A 248 -24.06 7.58 25.04
CA THR A 248 -25.07 8.62 25.24
C THR A 248 -24.52 10.03 25.10
N HIS A 249 -23.21 10.23 25.29
CA HIS A 249 -22.58 11.55 25.28
C HIS A 249 -21.25 11.58 24.53
N LEU A 250 -20.94 12.74 23.96
CA LEU A 250 -19.66 13.11 23.35
C LEU A 250 -19.08 14.32 24.09
N ALA A 251 -17.79 14.22 24.45
CA ALA A 251 -17.02 15.34 24.98
C ALA A 251 -16.08 15.88 23.91
N VAL A 252 -16.02 17.21 23.82
CA VAL A 252 -15.24 17.94 22.83
C VAL A 252 -14.33 18.93 23.54
N GLY A 253 -13.03 18.85 23.27
CA GLY A 253 -11.99 19.68 23.89
C GLY A 253 -11.60 20.82 22.98
N CYS A 254 -11.92 22.05 23.40
CA CYS A 254 -11.76 23.25 22.60
C CYS A 254 -10.52 24.07 22.99
N GLU A 255 -10.04 24.90 22.06
CA GLU A 255 -8.94 25.84 22.30
C GLU A 255 -9.29 26.92 23.34
N ASP A 256 -10.57 27.28 23.47
CA ASP A 256 -11.04 28.25 24.47
C ASP A 256 -10.93 27.77 25.93
N GLY A 257 -10.47 26.53 26.15
CA GLY A 257 -10.28 25.90 27.45
C GLY A 257 -11.56 25.34 28.06
N THR A 258 -12.63 25.24 27.28
CA THR A 258 -13.86 24.54 27.68
C THR A 258 -13.85 23.10 27.16
N VAL A 259 -14.44 22.22 27.96
CA VAL A 259 -14.89 20.90 27.50
C VAL A 259 -16.39 21.01 27.30
N LYS A 260 -16.85 20.73 26.08
CA LYS A 260 -18.26 20.82 25.71
C LYS A 260 -18.85 19.43 25.66
N LEU A 261 -20.02 19.25 26.30
CA LEU A 261 -20.76 18.00 26.27
C LEU A 261 -21.90 18.08 25.25
N PHE A 262 -22.02 17.02 24.46
CA PHE A 262 -23.09 16.83 23.50
C PHE A 262 -23.81 15.53 23.82
N GLU A 263 -25.13 15.62 23.95
CA GLU A 263 -25.99 14.44 24.03
C GLU A 263 -26.14 13.83 22.62
N VAL A 264 -26.03 12.50 22.55
CA VAL A 264 -26.17 11.75 21.30
C VAL A 264 -27.60 11.26 21.18
N CYS A 265 -28.44 12.01 20.46
CA CYS A 265 -29.79 11.58 20.09
C CYS A 265 -29.77 10.72 18.82
N GLU A 266 -30.89 10.06 18.49
CA GLU A 266 -31.00 9.14 17.35
C GLU A 266 -30.45 9.70 16.03
N ASP A 267 -30.90 10.90 15.62
CA ASP A 267 -30.54 11.47 14.31
C ASP A 267 -29.39 12.47 14.32
N LYS A 268 -29.15 13.10 15.48
CA LYS A 268 -28.22 14.23 15.63
C LYS A 268 -27.63 14.28 17.04
N ILE A 269 -26.55 15.03 17.18
CA ILE A 269 -26.00 15.41 18.48
C ILE A 269 -26.55 16.78 18.88
N GLN A 270 -26.80 16.99 20.17
CA GLN A 270 -27.31 18.24 20.72
C GLN A 270 -26.34 18.78 21.76
N PHE A 271 -26.03 20.07 21.69
CA PHE A 271 -25.23 20.71 22.73
C PHE A 271 -26.01 20.70 24.04
N GLU A 272 -25.40 20.12 25.07
CA GLU A 272 -25.99 20.03 26.40
C GLU A 272 -25.48 21.18 27.28
N ARG A 273 -24.17 21.22 27.53
CA ARG A 273 -23.54 22.19 28.44
C ARG A 273 -22.02 22.27 28.29
N ASN A 274 -21.45 23.32 28.88
CA ASN A 274 -19.99 23.46 29.06
C ASN A 274 -19.57 22.99 30.45
N LEU A 275 -18.43 22.31 30.56
CA LEU A 275 -17.75 22.10 31.84
C LEU A 275 -17.01 23.37 32.27
N ALA A 276 -16.60 23.43 33.53
CA ALA A 276 -15.91 24.58 34.11
C ALA A 276 -14.70 25.00 33.25
N LYS A 277 -14.75 26.24 32.73
CA LYS A 277 -13.73 26.80 31.85
C LYS A 277 -12.35 26.81 32.51
N GLN A 278 -11.34 26.34 31.79
CA GLN A 278 -9.94 26.36 32.22
C GLN A 278 -9.14 27.42 31.47
N LYS A 279 -7.98 27.78 32.02
CA LYS A 279 -7.03 28.68 31.37
C LYS A 279 -6.08 27.86 30.50
N GLY A 280 -6.27 27.93 29.19
CA GLY A 280 -5.47 27.22 28.19
C GLY A 280 -6.28 26.17 27.44
N ARG A 281 -5.75 25.73 26.30
CA ARG A 281 -6.41 24.77 25.40
C ARG A 281 -6.52 23.37 26.02
N ILE A 282 -7.63 22.70 25.73
CA ILE A 282 -7.79 21.27 25.98
C ILE A 282 -7.18 20.49 24.81
N ILE A 283 -6.22 19.62 25.07
CA ILE A 283 -5.44 18.94 24.03
C ILE A 283 -5.84 17.47 23.90
N SER A 284 -6.16 16.82 25.01
CA SER A 284 -6.60 15.43 25.04
C SER A 284 -7.74 15.24 26.03
N LEU A 285 -8.59 14.26 25.76
CA LEU A 285 -9.76 13.92 26.57
C LEU A 285 -9.89 12.41 26.70
N SER A 286 -10.30 11.96 27.89
CA SER A 286 -10.68 10.58 28.13
C SER A 286 -11.80 10.50 29.15
N TRP A 287 -12.82 9.71 28.86
CA TRP A 287 -13.92 9.43 29.77
C TRP A 287 -13.56 8.30 30.71
N HIS A 288 -13.95 8.42 31.98
CA HIS A 288 -14.04 7.25 32.84
C HIS A 288 -15.13 6.31 32.28
N PRO A 289 -14.94 4.98 32.29
CA PRO A 289 -15.94 4.02 31.82
C PRO A 289 -17.33 4.13 32.47
N SER A 290 -17.43 4.67 33.69
CA SER A 290 -18.73 4.95 34.35
C SER A 290 -19.53 6.06 33.67
N GLY A 291 -18.86 6.94 32.93
CA GLY A 291 -19.45 8.15 32.37
C GLY A 291 -19.50 9.33 33.35
N LEU A 292 -19.14 9.14 34.63
CA LEU A 292 -19.29 10.18 35.66
C LEU A 292 -18.14 11.19 35.70
N ARG A 293 -16.96 10.82 35.19
CA ARG A 293 -15.76 11.66 35.22
C ARG A 293 -15.09 11.75 33.85
N ILE A 294 -14.44 12.88 33.59
CA ILE A 294 -13.64 13.12 32.37
C ILE A 294 -12.27 13.66 32.78
N ALA A 295 -11.20 13.06 32.27
CA ALA A 295 -9.85 13.59 32.36
C ALA A 295 -9.51 14.41 31.10
N ALA A 296 -9.03 15.63 31.31
CA ALA A 296 -8.64 16.56 30.25
C ALA A 296 -7.17 16.94 30.38
N GLY A 297 -6.37 16.57 29.39
CA GLY A 297 -4.96 16.95 29.28
C GLY A 297 -4.82 18.36 28.72
N MET A 298 -4.04 19.18 29.41
CA MET A 298 -3.74 20.56 29.04
C MET A 298 -2.23 20.82 29.08
N MET A 299 -1.84 22.09 29.04
CA MET A 299 -0.48 22.51 29.34
C MET A 299 -0.22 22.48 30.85
N ASP A 300 0.88 21.83 31.25
CA ASP A 300 1.39 21.61 32.61
C ASP A 300 0.49 20.81 33.56
N MET A 301 -0.72 20.44 33.17
CA MET A 301 -1.66 19.80 34.08
C MET A 301 -2.72 18.95 33.38
N ILE A 302 -3.32 18.07 34.16
CA ILE A 302 -4.52 17.31 33.82
C ILE A 302 -5.63 17.77 34.77
N ARG A 303 -6.82 17.98 34.23
CA ARG A 303 -8.02 18.29 35.01
C ARG A 303 -8.99 17.13 34.95
N VAL A 304 -9.47 16.71 36.11
CA VAL A 304 -10.58 15.76 36.20
C VAL A 304 -11.84 16.54 36.48
N PHE A 305 -12.85 16.35 35.65
CA PHE A 305 -14.17 16.96 35.78
C PHE A 305 -15.19 15.93 36.20
N ASP A 306 -16.14 16.37 37.01
CA ASP A 306 -17.38 15.66 37.25
C ASP A 306 -18.40 16.06 36.18
N THR A 307 -18.97 15.05 35.54
CA THR A 307 -19.92 15.16 34.43
C THR A 307 -21.36 15.37 34.85
N GLU A 308 -21.69 15.31 36.14
CA GLU A 308 -23.01 15.73 36.64
C GLU A 308 -22.96 17.20 37.05
N THR A 309 -21.99 17.55 37.90
CA THR A 309 -21.86 18.91 38.44
C THR A 309 -21.21 19.89 37.46
N GLY A 310 -20.41 19.40 36.52
CA GLY A 310 -19.63 20.22 35.60
C GLY A 310 -18.39 20.87 36.19
N GLN A 311 -18.07 20.58 37.45
CA GLN A 311 -16.97 21.21 38.17
C GLN A 311 -15.68 20.39 38.05
N SER A 312 -14.54 21.06 38.25
CA SER A 312 -13.25 20.38 38.32
C SER A 312 -13.07 19.77 39.72
N VAL A 313 -12.85 18.46 39.79
CA VAL A 313 -12.61 17.71 41.03
C VAL A 313 -11.12 17.73 41.37
N HIS A 314 -10.27 17.29 40.43
CA HIS A 314 -8.83 17.20 40.64
C HIS A 314 -8.03 18.09 39.68
N ARG A 315 -6.86 18.53 40.15
CA ARG A 315 -5.83 19.20 39.36
C ARG A 315 -4.51 18.44 39.55
N LEU A 316 -4.13 17.67 38.54
CA LEU A 316 -2.90 16.88 38.56
C LEU A 316 -1.80 17.68 37.84
N LEU A 317 -0.73 18.03 38.55
CA LEU A 317 0.36 18.85 37.99
C LEU A 317 1.45 17.97 37.38
N VAL A 318 1.74 18.19 36.11
CA VAL A 318 2.81 17.49 35.40
C VAL A 318 4.10 18.28 35.58
N GLU A 319 5.13 17.65 36.13
CA GLU A 319 6.46 18.27 36.27
C GLU A 319 6.95 18.88 34.95
N ARG A 320 7.44 20.13 35.03
CA ARG A 320 8.16 20.78 33.94
C ARG A 320 9.54 20.14 33.78
N GLY A 321 10.02 19.99 32.54
CA GLY A 321 11.33 19.40 32.28
C GLY A 321 12.46 20.14 33.00
N ILE A 322 13.34 19.41 33.69
CA ILE A 322 14.50 19.96 34.42
C ILE A 322 15.73 19.86 33.51
N GLY A 323 16.24 20.99 33.03
CA GLY A 323 17.42 21.08 32.14
C GLY A 323 17.90 22.53 31.93
N THR A 324 19.03 22.72 31.23
CA THR A 324 19.73 24.01 31.04
C THR A 324 18.90 25.12 30.38
N ALA A 325 17.78 24.76 29.76
CA ALA A 325 16.72 25.68 29.39
C ALA A 325 15.67 25.74 30.52
N LYS A 326 15.82 26.69 31.45
CA LYS A 326 14.79 27.02 32.46
C LYS A 326 13.42 27.16 31.78
N SER A 327 12.41 26.43 32.27
CA SER A 327 10.98 26.66 32.00
C SER A 327 10.46 26.40 30.58
N LYS A 328 10.61 25.18 30.04
CA LYS A 328 9.74 24.76 28.93
C LYS A 328 8.43 24.20 29.48
N GLU A 329 7.30 24.79 29.06
CA GLU A 329 5.96 24.30 29.37
C GLU A 329 5.80 22.86 28.88
N CYS A 330 5.18 22.01 29.70
CA CYS A 330 4.97 20.60 29.40
C CYS A 330 3.58 20.41 28.80
N VAL A 331 3.49 19.80 27.62
CA VAL A 331 2.21 19.57 26.94
C VAL A 331 1.76 18.13 27.20
N VAL A 332 0.54 17.94 27.73
CA VAL A 332 -0.07 16.62 27.87
C VAL A 332 -0.81 16.28 26.58
N TRP A 333 -0.13 15.58 25.67
CA TRP A 333 -0.63 15.25 24.34
C TRP A 333 -1.73 14.19 24.37
N SER A 334 -1.69 13.27 25.32
CA SER A 334 -2.67 12.19 25.40
C SER A 334 -2.92 11.75 26.83
N VAL A 335 -4.17 11.38 27.12
CA VAL A 335 -4.63 10.88 28.41
C VAL A 335 -5.55 9.70 28.16
N VAL A 336 -5.45 8.66 29.00
CA VAL A 336 -6.34 7.50 29.02
C VAL A 336 -6.81 7.29 30.45
N TYR A 337 -8.10 7.04 30.62
CA TYR A 337 -8.74 6.85 31.92
C TYR A 337 -9.30 5.43 32.03
N LEU A 338 -8.73 4.65 32.95
CA LEU A 338 -9.09 3.25 33.16
C LEU A 338 -10.27 3.08 34.12
N SER A 339 -10.88 1.90 34.10
CA SER A 339 -12.05 1.57 34.92
C SER A 339 -11.75 1.54 36.42
N ASP A 340 -10.53 1.19 36.82
CA ASP A 340 -10.05 1.14 38.21
C ASP A 340 -9.82 2.54 38.83
N GLY A 341 -9.95 3.61 38.04
CA GLY A 341 -9.66 4.97 38.48
C GLY A 341 -8.22 5.43 38.17
N THR A 342 -7.41 4.58 37.54
CA THR A 342 -6.06 4.97 37.11
C THR A 342 -6.13 5.87 35.88
N ILE A 343 -5.42 7.00 35.92
CA ILE A 343 -5.25 7.89 34.77
C ILE A 343 -3.82 7.73 34.25
N ILE A 344 -3.66 7.54 32.94
CA ILE A 344 -2.35 7.42 32.29
C ILE A 344 -2.19 8.56 31.30
N SER A 345 -1.06 9.28 31.40
CA SER A 345 -0.81 10.47 30.58
C SER A 345 0.54 10.41 29.88
N GLY A 346 0.57 10.83 28.61
CA GLY A 346 1.77 10.98 27.79
C GLY A 346 2.07 12.46 27.57
N ASP A 347 3.31 12.87 27.83
CA ASP A 347 3.70 14.27 27.81
C ASP A 347 4.85 14.60 26.84
N SER A 348 5.06 15.89 26.59
CA SER A 348 6.13 16.42 25.75
C SER A 348 7.54 16.25 26.34
N SER A 349 7.67 15.75 27.58
CA SER A 349 8.95 15.40 28.20
C SER A 349 9.36 13.94 27.93
N GLY A 350 8.52 13.21 27.19
CA GLY A 350 8.76 11.81 26.86
C GLY A 350 8.46 10.85 27.99
N LYS A 351 7.71 11.30 29.00
CA LYS A 351 7.28 10.49 30.14
C LYS A 351 5.86 9.98 29.92
N VAL A 352 5.64 8.75 30.35
CA VAL A 352 4.30 8.20 30.61
C VAL A 352 4.12 8.17 32.11
N LYS A 353 3.13 8.92 32.61
CA LYS A 353 2.85 9.07 34.04
C LYS A 353 1.52 8.43 34.38
N ILE A 354 1.45 7.86 35.57
CA ILE A 354 0.33 7.06 36.05
C ILE A 354 -0.14 7.70 37.34
N TRP A 355 -1.42 8.04 37.39
CA TRP A 355 -2.04 8.82 38.45
C TRP A 355 -3.20 8.05 39.04
N ASP A 356 -3.40 8.21 40.33
CA ASP A 356 -4.60 7.74 41.02
C ASP A 356 -5.63 8.86 41.05
N ASP A 357 -6.82 8.63 40.51
CA ASP A 357 -7.93 9.56 40.56
C ASP A 357 -8.58 9.67 41.95
N CYS A 358 -8.50 8.64 42.79
CA CYS A 358 -9.12 8.70 44.12
C CYS A 358 -8.41 9.71 45.02
N THR A 359 -7.07 9.69 45.00
CA THR A 359 -6.22 10.61 45.78
C THR A 359 -5.78 11.84 44.99
N GLY A 360 -5.83 11.79 43.66
CA GLY A 360 -5.28 12.82 42.77
C GLY A 360 -3.76 12.91 42.80
N THR A 361 -3.06 11.79 43.04
CA THR A 361 -1.60 11.75 43.20
C THR A 361 -0.90 10.95 42.11
N LEU A 362 0.38 11.24 41.89
CA LEU A 362 1.23 10.50 40.96
C LEU A 362 1.67 9.18 41.60
N ILE A 363 1.30 8.06 40.99
CA ILE A 363 1.73 6.73 41.40
C ILE A 363 3.13 6.45 40.87
N LYS A 364 3.32 6.58 39.54
CA LYS A 364 4.56 6.18 38.87
C LYS A 364 4.83 7.01 37.62
N SER A 365 6.11 7.18 37.30
CA SER A 365 6.57 7.89 36.11
C SER A 365 7.59 7.04 35.35
N HIS A 366 7.29 6.74 34.09
CA HIS A 366 8.15 6.00 33.18
C HIS A 366 8.76 6.93 32.14
N GLN A 367 10.08 7.04 32.09
CA GLN A 367 10.76 7.72 30.98
C GLN A 367 10.79 6.77 29.77
N VAL A 368 9.97 7.06 28.77
CA VAL A 368 9.84 6.19 27.59
C VAL A 368 10.83 6.59 26.50
N THR A 369 10.92 7.88 26.22
CA THR A 369 11.79 8.47 25.21
C THR A 369 12.31 9.83 25.68
N LYS A 370 13.29 10.42 24.97
CA LYS A 370 13.73 11.80 25.23
C LYS A 370 12.89 12.85 24.50
N TRP A 371 11.94 12.41 23.68
CA TRP A 371 11.07 13.23 22.84
C TRP A 371 9.61 13.06 23.22
N ASP A 372 8.71 13.80 22.59
CA ASP A 372 7.28 13.82 22.92
C ASP A 372 6.61 12.43 22.79
N VAL A 373 5.79 12.08 23.78
CA VAL A 373 4.77 11.03 23.66
C VAL A 373 3.49 11.69 23.16
N LEU A 374 3.07 11.37 21.94
CA LEU A 374 1.99 12.07 21.23
C LEU A 374 0.61 11.45 21.48
N THR A 375 0.55 10.13 21.67
CA THR A 375 -0.71 9.39 21.71
C THR A 375 -0.59 8.16 22.60
N LEU A 376 -1.70 7.80 23.24
CA LEU A 376 -1.86 6.65 24.10
C LEU A 376 -3.14 5.90 23.72
N SER A 377 -3.12 4.58 23.86
CA SER A 377 -4.32 3.74 23.77
C SER A 377 -4.20 2.60 24.78
N ALA A 378 -5.25 2.38 25.57
CA ALA A 378 -5.38 1.20 26.40
C ALA A 378 -6.03 0.05 25.63
N SER A 379 -5.67 -1.17 25.99
CA SER A 379 -6.35 -2.37 25.57
C SER A 379 -7.79 -2.40 26.12
N GLN A 380 -8.66 -3.17 25.45
CA GLN A 380 -10.05 -3.35 25.87
C GLN A 380 -10.17 -4.02 27.26
N ASP A 381 -9.17 -4.84 27.62
CA ASP A 381 -9.06 -5.49 28.94
C ASP A 381 -8.32 -4.64 29.98
N GLU A 382 -7.85 -3.44 29.60
CA GLU A 382 -7.09 -2.50 30.43
C GLU A 382 -5.82 -3.09 31.08
N THR A 383 -5.31 -4.21 30.54
CA THR A 383 -4.07 -4.84 31.01
C THR A 383 -2.82 -4.26 30.35
N SER A 384 -2.97 -3.53 29.26
CA SER A 384 -1.88 -2.93 28.52
C SER A 384 -2.22 -1.55 27.99
N VAL A 385 -1.18 -0.73 27.83
CA VAL A 385 -1.24 0.59 27.21
C VAL A 385 -0.10 0.74 26.23
N VAL A 386 -0.44 1.24 25.04
CA VAL A 386 0.50 1.52 23.97
C VAL A 386 0.69 3.03 23.84
N ALA A 387 1.94 3.45 23.69
CA ALA A 387 2.35 4.83 23.52
C ALA A 387 3.04 5.06 22.17
N GLY A 388 2.56 6.03 21.40
CA GLY A 388 3.18 6.52 20.17
C GLY A 388 4.07 7.73 20.44
N THR A 389 5.27 7.74 19.88
CA THR A 389 6.29 8.79 20.13
C THR A 389 6.65 9.55 18.86
N SER A 390 7.17 10.77 19.03
CA SER A 390 7.65 11.61 17.93
C SER A 390 8.93 11.09 17.24
N GLU A 391 9.65 10.14 17.85
CA GLU A 391 10.83 9.50 17.24
C GLU A 391 10.49 8.23 16.41
N GLY A 392 9.21 7.99 16.13
CA GLY A 392 8.74 6.85 15.33
C GLY A 392 8.72 5.52 16.07
N THR A 393 8.71 5.57 17.39
CA THR A 393 8.71 4.38 18.25
C THR A 393 7.34 4.19 18.90
N VAL A 394 6.88 2.95 18.95
CA VAL A 394 5.68 2.51 19.66
C VAL A 394 6.11 1.69 20.87
N VAL A 395 5.66 2.06 22.07
CA VAL A 395 6.07 1.41 23.32
C VAL A 395 4.86 0.82 24.01
N GLN A 396 4.95 -0.45 24.42
CA GLN A 396 3.90 -1.15 25.16
C GLN A 396 4.28 -1.22 26.63
N LEU A 397 3.35 -0.80 27.49
CA LEU A 397 3.38 -0.99 28.93
C LEU A 397 2.30 -2.02 29.30
N GLN A 398 2.62 -2.95 30.18
CA GLN A 398 1.68 -3.96 30.68
C GLN A 398 1.58 -3.89 32.19
N PHE A 399 0.38 -4.18 32.71
CA PHE A 399 0.09 -4.24 34.13
C PHE A 399 0.26 -5.68 34.62
N ILE A 400 1.48 -6.01 35.07
CA ILE A 400 1.89 -7.37 35.40
C ILE A 400 2.53 -7.41 36.80
N SER A 401 2.49 -8.59 37.43
CA SER A 401 3.27 -8.83 38.65
C SER A 401 4.71 -9.14 38.25
N MET A 402 5.67 -8.45 38.87
CA MET A 402 7.10 -8.63 38.58
C MET A 402 7.75 -9.77 39.37
N VAL A 403 7.09 -10.29 40.41
CA VAL A 403 7.63 -11.32 41.30
C VAL A 403 6.66 -12.50 41.38
N LEU A 404 7.16 -13.69 41.03
CA LEU A 404 6.42 -14.95 41.18
C LEU A 404 5.99 -15.13 42.65
N GLY A 405 4.68 -15.06 42.91
CA GLY A 405 4.08 -15.22 44.24
C GLY A 405 3.63 -13.93 44.93
N GLN A 406 3.88 -12.74 44.34
CA GLN A 406 3.29 -11.48 44.80
C GLN A 406 2.10 -11.09 43.91
N GLU A 407 1.00 -10.69 44.53
CA GLU A 407 -0.20 -10.21 43.82
C GLU A 407 -0.10 -8.74 43.39
N GLU A 408 0.89 -8.00 43.87
CA GLU A 408 1.10 -6.59 43.51
C GLU A 408 1.51 -6.48 42.04
N LYS A 409 0.56 -6.00 41.23
CA LYS A 409 0.79 -5.67 39.82
C LYS A 409 1.27 -4.24 39.70
N GLU A 410 2.23 -4.03 38.82
CA GLU A 410 2.70 -2.71 38.47
C GLU A 410 2.71 -2.54 36.96
N TRP A 411 2.62 -1.28 36.54
CA TRP A 411 2.86 -0.93 35.15
C TRP A 411 4.35 -1.02 34.84
N VAL A 412 4.68 -1.81 33.83
CA VAL A 412 6.05 -2.06 33.38
C VAL A 412 6.13 -1.88 31.89
N ARG A 413 7.19 -1.23 31.42
CA ARG A 413 7.53 -1.18 30.00
C ARG A 413 8.02 -2.56 29.55
N THR A 414 7.27 -3.22 28.68
CA THR A 414 7.59 -4.57 28.23
C THR A 414 8.19 -4.58 26.83
N ARG A 415 7.59 -3.85 25.88
CA ARG A 415 8.00 -3.91 24.46
C ARG A 415 8.20 -2.54 23.85
N THR A 416 9.04 -2.49 22.83
CA THR A 416 9.37 -1.27 22.08
C THR A 416 9.56 -1.65 20.61
N PHE A 417 8.81 -1.00 19.73
CA PHE A 417 8.79 -1.28 18.31
C PHE A 417 9.17 -0.02 17.54
N LYS A 418 10.05 -0.16 16.55
CA LYS A 418 10.39 0.94 15.63
C LYS A 418 9.95 0.57 14.22
N ASN A 419 8.66 0.69 13.96
CA ASN A 419 8.06 0.38 12.67
C ASN A 419 7.88 1.61 11.78
N HIS A 420 7.92 2.80 12.38
CA HIS A 420 7.73 4.09 11.73
C HIS A 420 9.06 4.81 11.50
N THR A 421 9.12 5.57 10.41
CA THR A 421 10.27 6.43 10.09
C THR A 421 10.14 7.83 10.71
N HIS A 422 8.89 8.30 10.88
CA HIS A 422 8.52 9.60 11.42
C HIS A 422 7.63 9.44 12.67
N ASP A 423 7.16 10.55 13.23
CA ASP A 423 6.29 10.61 14.40
C ASP A 423 5.04 9.76 14.27
N VAL A 424 4.74 9.01 15.34
CA VAL A 424 3.51 8.23 15.49
C VAL A 424 2.46 9.11 16.16
N ARG A 425 1.46 9.55 15.40
CA ARG A 425 0.41 10.46 15.87
C ARG A 425 -0.83 9.75 16.39
N ALA A 426 -1.08 8.54 15.91
CA ALA A 426 -2.22 7.75 16.32
C ALA A 426 -1.80 6.31 16.63
N VAL A 427 -2.30 5.77 17.74
CA VAL A 427 -2.14 4.36 18.11
C VAL A 427 -3.47 3.81 18.62
N LEU A 428 -3.70 2.52 18.38
CA LEU A 428 -4.81 1.76 18.94
C LEU A 428 -4.32 0.36 19.31
N GLU A 429 -4.72 -0.15 20.47
CA GLU A 429 -4.57 -1.55 20.81
C GLU A 429 -5.92 -2.26 20.65
N ILE A 430 -6.01 -3.16 19.66
CA ILE A 430 -7.15 -4.06 19.45
C ILE A 430 -6.81 -5.45 20.00
N ASN A 431 -7.81 -6.31 20.17
CA ASN A 431 -7.64 -7.62 20.81
C ASN A 431 -6.52 -8.49 20.21
N MET A 432 -6.28 -8.37 18.90
CA MET A 432 -5.30 -9.20 18.19
C MET A 432 -4.02 -8.45 17.78
N ALA A 433 -4.02 -7.12 17.77
CA ALA A 433 -2.96 -6.33 17.16
C ALA A 433 -2.85 -4.90 17.75
N ILE A 434 -1.68 -4.31 17.56
CA ILE A 434 -1.42 -2.90 17.76
C ILE A 434 -1.44 -2.23 16.39
N VAL A 435 -2.26 -1.20 16.26
CA VAL A 435 -2.41 -0.40 15.05
C VAL A 435 -1.76 0.95 15.29
N SER A 436 -0.89 1.39 14.39
CA SER A 436 -0.23 2.69 14.51
C SER A 436 -0.11 3.41 13.17
N GLY A 437 -0.21 4.74 13.23
CA GLY A 437 -0.16 5.63 12.07
C GLY A 437 0.52 6.96 12.40
N GLY A 438 1.13 7.57 11.40
CA GLY A 438 1.92 8.78 11.61
C GLY A 438 2.17 9.61 10.36
N MET A 439 3.15 10.51 10.45
CA MET A 439 3.57 11.37 9.32
C MET A 439 4.22 10.62 8.18
N ASP A 440 4.70 9.40 8.43
CA ASP A 440 5.24 8.52 7.40
C ASP A 440 4.17 7.87 6.53
N THR A 441 2.90 8.24 6.71
CA THR A 441 1.75 7.92 5.86
C THR A 441 1.33 6.44 5.86
N GLN A 442 2.15 5.54 6.40
CA GLN A 442 1.86 4.12 6.52
C GLN A 442 0.97 3.82 7.74
N LEU A 443 0.01 2.93 7.53
CA LEU A 443 -0.76 2.30 8.59
C LEU A 443 -0.13 0.95 8.91
N VAL A 444 0.33 0.76 10.14
CA VAL A 444 1.04 -0.43 10.57
C VAL A 444 0.14 -1.26 11.48
N MET A 445 -0.09 -2.52 11.13
CA MET A 445 -0.81 -3.50 11.93
C MET A 445 0.19 -4.52 12.46
N ARG A 446 0.42 -4.54 13.77
CA ARG A 446 1.34 -5.47 14.41
C ARG A 446 0.59 -6.45 15.31
N PRO A 447 0.64 -7.77 15.04
CA PRO A 447 -0.02 -8.76 15.88
C PRO A 447 0.58 -8.80 17.30
N LEU A 448 -0.26 -9.06 18.31
CA LEU A 448 0.13 -9.23 19.70
C LEU A 448 0.56 -10.67 19.97
N LEU A 449 1.87 -10.92 19.99
CA LEU A 449 2.48 -12.27 20.03
C LEU A 449 2.05 -13.16 21.22
N ASP A 450 1.66 -12.59 22.36
CA ASP A 450 1.31 -13.36 23.58
C ASP A 450 -0.12 -13.92 23.57
N LYS A 451 -0.97 -13.44 22.65
CA LYS A 451 -2.36 -13.88 22.49
C LYS A 451 -2.53 -14.80 21.27
N ILE A 452 -1.43 -15.39 20.77
CA ILE A 452 -1.38 -16.18 19.53
C ILE A 452 -1.25 -17.67 19.86
N GLU A 453 -2.34 -18.42 19.71
CA GLU A 453 -2.29 -19.90 19.78
C GLU A 453 -2.09 -20.55 18.40
N VAL A 454 -2.29 -19.84 17.28
CA VAL A 454 -2.23 -20.42 15.93
C VAL A 454 -1.60 -19.46 14.90
N LYS A 455 -0.66 -19.96 14.10
CA LYS A 455 -0.09 -19.27 12.91
C LYS A 455 -1.14 -19.21 11.78
N THR A 456 -2.16 -18.36 11.92
CA THR A 456 -3.17 -18.09 10.89
C THR A 456 -2.86 -16.78 10.15
N THR A 457 -3.23 -16.67 8.87
CA THR A 457 -3.01 -15.47 8.02
C THR A 457 -3.47 -14.16 8.65
N ALA A 458 -4.50 -14.18 9.50
CA ALA A 458 -4.99 -13.01 10.25
C ALA A 458 -3.93 -12.39 11.19
N THR A 459 -2.83 -13.08 11.49
CA THR A 459 -1.82 -12.67 12.48
C THR A 459 -0.51 -12.20 11.85
N ALA A 460 -0.49 -11.80 10.58
CA ALA A 460 0.72 -11.27 9.94
C ALA A 460 0.95 -9.79 10.28
N PHE A 461 2.20 -9.37 10.36
CA PHE A 461 2.57 -7.96 10.42
C PHE A 461 2.27 -7.29 9.08
N ARG A 462 1.47 -6.22 9.06
CA ARG A 462 1.05 -5.56 7.81
C ARG A 462 1.40 -4.08 7.81
N LYS A 463 1.71 -3.59 6.60
CA LYS A 463 1.94 -2.16 6.35
C LYS A 463 1.15 -1.73 5.12
N ILE A 464 0.14 -0.89 5.35
CA ILE A 464 -0.70 -0.35 4.28
C ILE A 464 -0.20 1.06 3.97
N HIS A 465 0.35 1.23 2.76
CA HIS A 465 0.92 2.51 2.29
C HIS A 465 -0.01 3.22 1.30
N PHE A 466 -0.75 2.46 0.50
CA PHE A 466 -1.58 2.96 -0.58
C PHE A 466 -3.02 2.49 -0.37
N PRO A 467 -4.00 3.26 -0.88
CA PRO A 467 -5.40 2.83 -0.78
C PRO A 467 -5.64 1.58 -1.63
N HIS A 468 -6.58 0.72 -1.22
CA HIS A 468 -6.88 -0.52 -1.94
C HIS A 468 -7.74 -0.31 -3.20
N ARG A 469 -8.14 0.94 -3.49
CA ARG A 469 -8.82 1.32 -4.74
C ARG A 469 -7.82 1.71 -5.83
N SER A 470 -8.19 1.49 -7.09
CA SER A 470 -7.38 1.96 -8.21
C SER A 470 -7.38 3.49 -8.32
N LEU A 471 -6.19 4.09 -8.35
CA LEU A 471 -5.98 5.51 -8.65
C LEU A 471 -5.57 5.74 -10.10
N VAL A 472 -5.43 4.66 -10.88
CA VAL A 472 -4.98 4.70 -12.27
C VAL A 472 -6.07 4.12 -13.16
N SER A 473 -6.45 4.87 -14.19
CA SER A 473 -7.31 4.38 -15.27
C SER A 473 -6.51 4.34 -16.56
N CYS A 474 -6.62 3.22 -17.30
CA CYS A 474 -5.84 2.99 -18.50
C CYS A 474 -6.72 2.89 -19.75
N ALA A 475 -6.40 3.68 -20.78
CA ALA A 475 -7.01 3.60 -22.10
C ALA A 475 -6.27 2.56 -22.95
N LYS A 476 -6.77 1.32 -22.94
CA LYS A 476 -6.10 0.15 -23.53
C LYS A 476 -5.78 0.26 -25.02
N LYS A 477 -6.53 1.05 -25.80
CA LYS A 477 -6.33 1.20 -27.26
C LYS A 477 -5.25 2.22 -27.63
N THR A 478 -5.13 3.28 -26.83
CA THR A 478 -4.32 4.46 -27.18
C THR A 478 -3.08 4.63 -26.33
N GLY A 479 -2.89 3.83 -25.28
CA GLY A 479 -1.72 3.96 -24.40
C GLY A 479 -1.76 5.20 -23.52
N LEU A 480 -2.96 5.67 -23.17
CA LEU A 480 -3.12 6.78 -22.23
C LEU A 480 -3.34 6.28 -20.80
N LEU A 481 -2.69 6.94 -19.85
CA LEU A 481 -2.86 6.72 -18.42
C LEU A 481 -3.44 7.98 -17.77
N LEU A 482 -4.55 7.81 -17.07
CA LEU A 482 -5.14 8.84 -16.24
C LEU A 482 -4.79 8.55 -14.78
N PHE A 483 -4.11 9.50 -14.16
CA PHE A 483 -3.71 9.45 -12.76
C PHE A 483 -4.62 10.33 -11.92
N GLN A 484 -5.14 9.76 -10.83
CA GLN A 484 -6.01 10.45 -9.90
C GLN A 484 -5.24 10.93 -8.67
N TYR A 485 -5.27 12.25 -8.44
CA TYR A 485 -4.88 12.88 -7.18
C TYR A 485 -6.13 13.41 -6.47
N PRO A 486 -6.05 13.78 -5.19
CA PRO A 486 -7.19 14.36 -4.48
C PRO A 486 -7.69 15.67 -5.11
N THR A 487 -6.79 16.52 -5.64
CA THR A 487 -7.11 17.90 -6.09
C THR A 487 -7.04 18.11 -7.61
N HIS A 488 -6.48 17.16 -8.36
CA HIS A 488 -6.30 17.27 -9.80
C HIS A 488 -6.18 15.89 -10.45
N LEU A 489 -6.24 15.85 -11.79
CA LEU A 489 -6.01 14.66 -12.59
C LEU A 489 -4.92 14.93 -13.61
N ASP A 490 -4.07 13.94 -13.86
CA ASP A 490 -3.03 14.02 -14.87
C ASP A 490 -3.24 12.96 -15.95
N LEU A 491 -3.22 13.36 -17.23
CA LEU A 491 -3.27 12.45 -18.36
C LEU A 491 -1.89 12.35 -19.00
N TRP A 492 -1.38 11.13 -19.12
CA TRP A 492 -0.10 10.80 -19.69
C TRP A 492 -0.23 9.87 -20.88
N ARG A 493 0.63 10.06 -21.87
CA ARG A 493 0.82 9.14 -22.99
C ARG A 493 2.07 8.31 -22.76
N LEU A 494 1.92 6.99 -22.88
CA LEU A 494 3.05 6.06 -22.77
C LEU A 494 4.09 6.33 -23.85
N GLY A 495 5.35 6.04 -23.51
CA GLY A 495 6.45 6.10 -24.46
C GLY A 495 6.46 4.91 -25.40
N GLU A 496 7.03 5.11 -26.59
CA GLU A 496 7.15 4.09 -27.64
C GLU A 496 8.61 3.60 -27.74
N SER A 497 8.79 2.33 -28.09
CA SER A 497 10.10 1.74 -28.39
C SER A 497 10.01 0.82 -29.60
N ASP A 498 11.01 0.90 -30.48
CA ASP A 498 11.09 0.17 -31.75
C ASP A 498 11.97 -1.09 -31.68
N GLY A 499 12.67 -1.31 -30.55
CA GLY A 499 13.63 -2.41 -30.39
C GLY A 499 12.99 -3.73 -29.95
N THR A 500 13.47 -4.84 -30.51
CA THR A 500 13.34 -6.19 -29.94
C THR A 500 14.58 -6.48 -29.09
N GLY A 501 14.38 -6.87 -27.82
CA GLY A 501 15.47 -7.16 -26.90
C GLY A 501 15.34 -8.53 -26.27
N MET A 502 16.41 -9.01 -25.64
CA MET A 502 16.38 -10.25 -24.86
C MET A 502 15.44 -10.10 -23.65
N PRO A 503 14.82 -11.20 -23.15
CA PRO A 503 14.04 -11.17 -21.93
C PRO A 503 14.83 -10.53 -20.79
N GLY A 504 14.28 -9.47 -20.20
CA GLY A 504 14.94 -8.73 -19.12
C GLY A 504 15.74 -7.49 -19.53
N SER A 505 16.02 -7.32 -20.82
CA SER A 505 16.73 -6.13 -21.31
C SER A 505 15.81 -4.89 -21.34
N SER A 506 16.37 -3.74 -20.98
CA SER A 506 15.70 -2.44 -21.15
C SER A 506 15.72 -2.04 -22.62
N LEU A 507 14.55 -1.74 -23.20
CA LEU A 507 14.44 -1.34 -24.60
C LEU A 507 14.69 0.16 -24.76
N ALA A 508 15.46 0.56 -25.77
CA ALA A 508 15.69 1.97 -26.09
C ALA A 508 14.38 2.66 -26.47
N ILE A 509 14.09 3.78 -25.79
CA ILE A 509 12.85 4.55 -25.97
C ILE A 509 13.01 5.48 -27.18
N LYS A 510 12.16 5.32 -28.19
CA LYS A 510 12.08 6.23 -29.35
C LYS A 510 11.38 7.53 -28.98
N ARG A 511 10.32 7.42 -28.18
CA ARG A 511 9.51 8.56 -27.75
C ARG A 511 9.29 8.50 -26.25
N LYS A 512 9.74 9.53 -25.55
CA LYS A 512 9.58 9.63 -24.09
C LYS A 512 8.10 9.74 -23.72
N PRO A 513 7.70 9.28 -22.53
CA PRO A 513 6.35 9.51 -22.03
C PRO A 513 6.09 11.02 -21.91
N GLU A 514 4.87 11.43 -22.25
CA GLU A 514 4.48 12.84 -22.30
C GLU A 514 3.24 13.10 -21.45
N LYS A 515 3.31 14.14 -20.63
CA LYS A 515 2.15 14.66 -19.90
C LYS A 515 1.30 15.49 -20.85
N LEU A 516 0.13 14.99 -21.20
CA LEU A 516 -0.79 15.62 -22.16
C LEU A 516 -1.69 16.67 -21.50
N LEU A 517 -2.15 16.39 -20.29
CA LEU A 517 -3.13 17.23 -19.61
C LEU A 517 -2.86 17.26 -18.11
N HIS A 518 -2.98 18.44 -17.51
CA HIS A 518 -3.11 18.64 -16.07
C HIS A 518 -4.46 19.30 -15.81
N LEU A 519 -5.41 18.56 -15.25
CA LEU A 519 -6.77 19.02 -15.00
C LEU A 519 -6.96 19.34 -13.53
N LYS A 520 -6.78 20.62 -13.19
CA LYS A 520 -7.09 21.12 -11.84
C LYS A 520 -8.60 21.17 -11.61
N ILE A 521 -9.04 20.65 -10.47
CA ILE A 521 -10.46 20.58 -10.14
C ILE A 521 -10.94 21.93 -9.61
N LYS A 522 -12.23 22.21 -9.82
CA LYS A 522 -12.86 23.42 -9.28
C LYS A 522 -13.71 23.03 -8.08
N GLY A 523 -13.38 23.55 -6.92
CA GLY A 523 -14.05 23.28 -5.64
C GLY A 523 -13.05 22.84 -4.57
N GLU A 524 -13.53 22.66 -3.34
CA GLU A 524 -12.73 22.21 -2.20
C GLU A 524 -12.84 20.68 -1.97
N ASP A 525 -13.82 20.01 -2.60
CA ASP A 525 -14.01 18.56 -2.46
C ASP A 525 -12.97 17.77 -3.25
N HIS A 526 -12.44 16.71 -2.65
CA HIS A 526 -11.52 15.79 -3.31
C HIS A 526 -12.21 14.88 -4.35
N VAL A 527 -11.43 14.37 -5.30
CA VAL A 527 -11.90 13.36 -6.27
C VAL A 527 -12.24 12.06 -5.55
N CYS A 528 -13.44 11.54 -5.83
CA CYS A 528 -13.85 10.22 -5.38
C CYS A 528 -13.36 9.15 -6.37
N CYS A 529 -13.70 9.32 -7.65
CA CYS A 529 -13.36 8.40 -8.73
C CYS A 529 -13.15 9.14 -10.06
N SER A 530 -12.37 8.52 -10.94
CA SER A 530 -12.10 9.00 -12.29
C SER A 530 -11.90 7.82 -13.24
N ALA A 531 -12.22 8.03 -14.52
CA ALA A 531 -12.04 7.03 -15.55
C ALA A 531 -11.75 7.69 -16.90
N VAL A 532 -10.98 6.98 -17.73
CA VAL A 532 -10.77 7.30 -19.14
C VAL A 532 -11.38 6.20 -20.01
N SER A 533 -12.02 6.58 -21.12
CA SER A 533 -12.56 5.61 -22.06
C SER A 533 -11.45 4.78 -22.73
N PRO A 534 -11.71 3.52 -23.10
CA PRO A 534 -10.74 2.69 -23.84
C PRO A 534 -10.16 3.33 -25.10
N CYS A 535 -10.93 4.15 -25.84
CA CYS A 535 -10.45 4.89 -27.01
C CYS A 535 -9.67 6.19 -26.68
N GLY A 536 -9.64 6.63 -25.43
CA GLY A 536 -8.97 7.86 -25.01
C GLY A 536 -9.73 9.16 -25.30
N GLU A 537 -10.91 9.14 -25.92
CA GLU A 537 -11.67 10.36 -26.24
C GLU A 537 -12.46 10.94 -25.06
N TRP A 538 -12.75 10.15 -24.03
CA TRP A 538 -13.60 10.58 -22.91
C TRP A 538 -12.88 10.50 -21.58
N ILE A 539 -13.03 11.53 -20.76
CA ILE A 539 -12.54 11.59 -19.38
C ILE A 539 -13.70 11.97 -18.48
N ALA A 540 -13.97 11.16 -17.47
CA ALA A 540 -14.99 11.42 -16.47
C ALA A 540 -14.38 11.44 -15.07
N TYR A 541 -14.86 12.33 -14.21
CA TYR A 541 -14.56 12.28 -12.79
C TYR A 541 -15.73 12.75 -11.95
N SER A 542 -15.75 12.30 -10.69
CA SER A 542 -16.72 12.74 -9.71
C SER A 542 -16.04 13.23 -8.43
N THR A 543 -16.58 14.31 -7.88
CA THR A 543 -16.44 14.68 -6.48
C THR A 543 -17.72 14.30 -5.73
N VAL A 544 -17.74 14.51 -4.41
CA VAL A 544 -18.94 14.26 -3.58
C VAL A 544 -20.12 15.13 -4.03
N ALA A 545 -19.85 16.36 -4.50
CA ALA A 545 -20.88 17.31 -4.91
C ALA A 545 -21.14 17.39 -6.42
N SER A 546 -20.18 16.99 -7.27
CA SER A 546 -20.30 17.21 -8.71
C SER A 546 -19.70 16.10 -9.57
N PHE A 547 -20.44 15.72 -10.61
CA PHE A 547 -19.98 14.85 -11.68
C PHE A 547 -19.62 15.67 -12.93
N ARG A 548 -18.51 15.34 -13.58
CA ARG A 548 -18.05 16.06 -14.78
C ARG A 548 -17.54 15.10 -15.85
N LEU A 549 -17.87 15.42 -17.10
CA LEU A 549 -17.49 14.66 -18.29
C LEU A 549 -16.85 15.61 -19.30
N TYR A 550 -15.69 15.19 -19.82
CA TYR A 550 -14.89 15.91 -20.79
C TYR A 550 -14.65 15.02 -22.00
N ARG A 551 -14.64 15.64 -23.18
CA ARG A 551 -14.14 15.02 -24.40
C ARG A 551 -12.75 15.55 -24.70
N LEU A 552 -11.84 14.64 -25.01
CA LEU A 552 -10.46 14.90 -25.38
C LEU A 552 -10.36 14.89 -26.91
N HIS A 553 -9.80 15.96 -27.46
CA HIS A 553 -9.39 16.03 -28.86
C HIS A 553 -7.86 16.10 -28.88
N CYS A 554 -7.23 15.01 -29.28
CA CYS A 554 -5.78 14.93 -29.46
C CYS A 554 -5.47 15.01 -30.96
N ASP A 555 -5.11 16.20 -31.43
CA ASP A 555 -4.41 16.34 -32.71
C ASP A 555 -2.91 16.22 -32.45
N ASN A 556 -2.13 15.77 -33.44
CA ASN A 556 -0.73 15.34 -33.29
C ASN A 556 0.19 16.29 -32.48
N ASN A 557 -0.12 17.59 -32.37
CA ASN A 557 0.61 18.55 -31.55
C ASN A 557 -0.21 19.34 -30.51
N ASN A 558 -1.55 19.26 -30.50
CA ASN A 558 -2.39 20.05 -29.58
C ASN A 558 -3.47 19.18 -28.94
N VAL A 559 -3.52 19.22 -27.60
CA VAL A 559 -4.54 18.54 -26.80
C VAL A 559 -5.55 19.58 -26.34
N SER A 560 -6.80 19.44 -26.77
CA SER A 560 -7.90 20.29 -26.30
C SER A 560 -8.97 19.46 -25.59
N ILE A 561 -9.59 20.04 -24.57
CA ILE A 561 -10.69 19.42 -23.83
C ILE A 561 -11.96 20.24 -24.00
N THR A 562 -13.06 19.56 -24.30
CA THR A 562 -14.39 20.16 -24.33
C THR A 562 -15.23 19.60 -23.19
N LYS A 563 -15.77 20.49 -22.34
CA LYS A 563 -16.65 20.09 -21.25
C LYS A 563 -18.07 19.88 -21.79
N ILE A 564 -18.69 18.74 -21.50
CA ILE A 564 -20.12 18.55 -21.79
C ILE A 564 -20.94 19.31 -20.75
N SER A 565 -21.72 20.29 -21.19
CA SER A 565 -22.57 21.13 -20.33
C SER A 565 -23.94 20.51 -20.03
N LYS A 566 -24.50 19.73 -20.97
CA LYS A 566 -25.80 19.06 -20.82
C LYS A 566 -25.62 17.66 -20.23
N LEU A 567 -25.47 17.60 -18.90
CA LEU A 567 -25.52 16.33 -18.16
C LEU A 567 -26.90 16.15 -17.50
N PRO A 568 -27.47 14.93 -17.50
CA PRO A 568 -28.69 14.65 -16.75
C PRO A 568 -28.51 15.01 -15.27
N LYS A 569 -29.46 15.76 -14.69
CA LYS A 569 -29.42 16.17 -13.26
C LYS A 569 -29.27 15.00 -12.28
N ILE A 570 -29.66 13.79 -12.70
CA ILE A 570 -29.54 12.57 -11.91
C ILE A 570 -28.07 12.16 -11.68
N LEU A 571 -27.16 12.56 -12.57
CA LEU A 571 -25.72 12.34 -12.44
C LEU A 571 -25.10 13.50 -11.64
N SER A 572 -25.43 13.59 -10.36
CA SER A 572 -24.86 14.62 -9.47
C SER A 572 -23.53 14.19 -8.84
N SER A 573 -23.42 12.92 -8.44
CA SER A 573 -22.22 12.33 -7.84
C SER A 573 -22.14 10.83 -8.14
N ALA A 574 -20.91 10.31 -8.13
CA ALA A 574 -20.59 8.92 -8.39
C ALA A 574 -19.51 8.39 -7.45
N ASN A 575 -19.70 7.16 -6.98
CA ASN A 575 -18.69 6.42 -6.21
C ASN A 575 -17.74 5.64 -7.12
N GLN A 576 -18.24 5.17 -8.28
CA GLN A 576 -17.45 4.45 -9.26
C GLN A 576 -17.91 4.79 -10.68
N ILE A 577 -16.95 4.86 -11.62
CA ILE A 577 -17.19 5.18 -13.03
C ILE A 577 -16.52 4.13 -13.90
N CYS A 578 -17.23 3.63 -14.90
CA CYS A 578 -16.69 2.69 -15.88
C CYS A 578 -17.23 3.00 -17.29
N PHE A 579 -16.38 2.90 -18.30
CA PHE A 579 -16.79 3.00 -19.71
C PHE A 579 -16.97 1.61 -20.32
N SER A 580 -17.84 1.51 -21.33
CA SER A 580 -17.91 0.29 -22.15
C SER A 580 -16.66 0.13 -23.03
N SER A 581 -16.35 -1.11 -23.43
CA SER A 581 -15.18 -1.44 -24.26
C SER A 581 -15.15 -0.68 -25.62
N ASP A 582 -16.34 -0.44 -26.18
CA ASP A 582 -16.55 0.34 -27.40
C ASP A 582 -16.57 1.86 -27.16
N SER A 583 -16.48 2.32 -25.90
CA SER A 583 -16.55 3.73 -25.48
C SER A 583 -17.86 4.44 -25.84
N SER A 584 -18.93 3.71 -26.16
CA SER A 584 -20.24 4.28 -26.52
C SER A 584 -21.15 4.51 -25.31
N ARG A 585 -20.90 3.83 -24.19
CA ARG A 585 -21.70 3.91 -22.97
C ARG A 585 -20.83 4.24 -21.77
N LEU A 586 -21.45 4.98 -20.84
CA LEU A 586 -20.92 5.34 -19.55
C LEU A 586 -21.77 4.70 -18.46
N PHE A 587 -21.13 3.99 -17.54
CA PHE A 587 -21.73 3.41 -16.35
C PHE A 587 -21.30 4.23 -15.13
N VAL A 588 -22.27 4.75 -14.41
CA VAL A 588 -22.05 5.60 -13.23
C VAL A 588 -22.75 4.98 -12.03
N ALA A 589 -21.99 4.58 -11.02
CA ALA A 589 -22.54 4.11 -9.76
C ALA A 589 -22.85 5.29 -8.85
N SER A 590 -24.13 5.53 -8.58
CA SER A 590 -24.59 6.53 -7.61
C SER A 590 -24.28 6.10 -6.18
N THR A 591 -24.32 7.06 -5.26
CA THR A 591 -24.28 6.82 -3.82
C THR A 591 -25.48 5.98 -3.34
N SER A 592 -26.63 6.09 -4.00
CA SER A 592 -27.89 5.43 -3.63
C SER A 592 -28.06 3.99 -4.17
N SER A 593 -26.98 3.22 -4.27
CA SER A 593 -26.97 1.82 -4.75
C SER A 593 -27.56 1.61 -6.17
N THR A 594 -27.58 2.65 -7.00
CA THR A 594 -28.11 2.58 -8.37
C THR A 594 -27.02 2.78 -9.41
N VAL A 595 -27.06 1.98 -10.47
CA VAL A 595 -26.16 2.15 -11.61
C VAL A 595 -26.89 2.86 -12.74
N HIS A 596 -26.45 4.07 -13.08
CA HIS A 596 -26.95 4.82 -14.23
C HIS A 596 -26.18 4.44 -15.49
N VAL A 597 -26.91 4.15 -16.56
CA VAL A 597 -26.34 3.87 -17.88
C VAL A 597 -26.63 5.03 -18.79
N ALA A 598 -25.60 5.71 -19.28
CA ALA A 598 -25.71 6.82 -20.21
C ALA A 598 -25.09 6.47 -21.57
N ALA A 599 -25.75 6.87 -22.65
CA ALA A 599 -25.22 6.86 -24.00
C ALA A 599 -24.33 8.09 -24.21
N LEU A 600 -23.16 7.89 -24.78
CA LEU A 600 -22.24 8.94 -25.19
C LEU A 600 -22.40 9.17 -26.70
N SER A 601 -22.76 10.40 -27.07
CA SER A 601 -22.70 10.88 -28.45
C SER A 601 -21.68 12.02 -28.57
N GLN A 602 -21.41 12.48 -29.79
CA GLN A 602 -20.37 13.48 -30.05
C GLN A 602 -20.50 14.77 -29.21
N THR A 603 -21.72 15.15 -28.83
CA THR A 603 -22.01 16.40 -28.11
C THR A 603 -22.95 16.24 -26.91
N GLU A 604 -23.59 15.07 -26.73
CA GLU A 604 -24.61 14.87 -25.69
C GLU A 604 -24.37 13.57 -24.91
N CYS A 605 -24.67 13.63 -23.62
CA CYS A 605 -24.75 12.47 -22.73
C CYS A 605 -26.23 12.24 -22.39
N LYS A 606 -26.83 11.16 -22.93
CA LYS A 606 -28.25 10.84 -22.72
C LYS A 606 -28.39 9.67 -21.76
N LEU A 607 -29.16 9.84 -20.69
CA LEU A 607 -29.48 8.74 -19.78
C LEU A 607 -30.36 7.71 -20.51
N ILE A 608 -29.91 6.46 -20.58
CA ILE A 608 -30.69 5.35 -21.15
C ILE A 608 -31.59 4.74 -20.07
N SER A 609 -31.01 4.36 -18.93
CA SER A 609 -31.74 3.71 -17.84
C SER A 609 -31.00 3.83 -16.52
N SER A 610 -31.73 3.61 -15.42
CA SER A 610 -31.18 3.48 -14.07
C SER A 610 -31.48 2.08 -13.56
N LEU A 611 -30.43 1.31 -13.32
CA LEU A 611 -30.49 -0.06 -12.85
C LEU A 611 -30.43 -0.05 -11.33
N LYS A 612 -31.50 -0.50 -10.68
CA LYS A 612 -31.56 -0.68 -9.23
C LYS A 612 -31.27 -2.15 -8.90
N SER A 613 -30.62 -2.37 -7.76
CA SER A 613 -30.50 -3.71 -7.19
C SER A 613 -31.88 -4.29 -6.85
N LYS A 614 -32.01 -5.62 -6.87
CA LYS A 614 -33.19 -6.35 -6.41
C LYS A 614 -33.27 -6.46 -4.88
N SER A 615 -32.14 -6.40 -4.18
CA SER A 615 -32.07 -6.61 -2.72
C SER A 615 -32.64 -5.44 -1.92
N GLY A 616 -32.76 -4.26 -2.54
CA GLY A 616 -33.17 -3.04 -1.83
C GLY A 616 -32.12 -2.51 -0.85
N SER A 617 -30.92 -3.11 -0.81
CA SER A 617 -29.80 -2.63 0.00
C SER A 617 -29.43 -1.21 -0.45
N GLY A 618 -29.57 -0.21 0.43
CA GLY A 618 -29.20 1.18 0.14
C GLY A 618 -27.69 1.45 0.14
N GLN A 619 -26.85 0.42 0.15
CA GLN A 619 -25.39 0.57 0.28
C GLN A 619 -24.72 0.97 -1.03
N ALA A 620 -23.68 1.81 -0.89
CA ALA A 620 -22.84 2.25 -1.98
C ALA A 620 -22.24 1.08 -2.79
N ILE A 621 -22.14 1.29 -4.11
CA ILE A 621 -21.42 0.41 -5.04
C ILE A 621 -19.98 0.91 -5.13
N HIS A 622 -19.00 0.04 -4.85
CA HIS A 622 -17.57 0.37 -4.88
C HIS A 622 -16.85 -0.19 -6.11
N LEU A 623 -17.37 -1.25 -6.76
CA LEU A 623 -16.77 -1.85 -7.95
C LEU A 623 -17.77 -2.00 -9.11
N LEU A 624 -17.28 -1.78 -10.33
CA LEU A 624 -18.00 -2.00 -11.59
C LEU A 624 -17.10 -2.75 -12.57
N ALA A 625 -17.64 -3.75 -13.25
CA ALA A 625 -16.95 -4.47 -14.32
C ALA A 625 -17.87 -4.64 -15.53
N ALA A 626 -17.51 -4.06 -16.67
CA ALA A 626 -18.23 -4.21 -17.94
C ALA A 626 -17.64 -5.36 -18.77
N SER A 627 -18.50 -6.11 -19.46
CA SER A 627 -18.03 -7.11 -20.42
C SER A 627 -17.48 -6.44 -21.68
N GLU A 628 -16.46 -7.05 -22.27
CA GLU A 628 -15.87 -6.63 -23.52
C GLU A 628 -16.87 -6.71 -24.70
N ASP A 629 -17.82 -7.63 -24.64
CA ASP A 629 -18.88 -7.79 -25.65
C ASP A 629 -20.05 -6.80 -25.49
N GLY A 630 -20.03 -5.98 -24.43
CA GLY A 630 -21.05 -4.97 -24.14
C GLY A 630 -22.42 -5.53 -23.73
N LYS A 631 -22.55 -6.83 -23.46
CA LYS A 631 -23.85 -7.45 -23.07
C LYS A 631 -24.09 -7.43 -21.56
N TRP A 632 -23.03 -7.49 -20.77
CA TRP A 632 -23.11 -7.68 -19.33
C TRP A 632 -22.39 -6.57 -18.57
N LEU A 633 -22.92 -6.26 -17.38
CA LEU A 633 -22.31 -5.35 -16.40
C LEU A 633 -22.46 -5.99 -15.03
N ALA A 634 -21.38 -6.06 -14.27
CA ALA A 634 -21.38 -6.50 -12.87
C ALA A 634 -21.12 -5.31 -11.93
N SER A 635 -21.81 -5.28 -10.80
CA SER A 635 -21.58 -4.31 -9.71
C SER A 635 -21.43 -5.04 -8.38
N ALA A 636 -20.49 -4.60 -7.54
CA ALA A 636 -20.39 -5.04 -6.15
C ALA A 636 -20.70 -3.88 -5.18
N ASN A 637 -21.43 -4.16 -4.11
CA ASN A 637 -21.73 -3.20 -3.05
C ASN A 637 -20.92 -3.49 -1.77
N SER A 638 -20.95 -2.53 -0.84
CA SER A 638 -20.30 -2.68 0.48
C SER A 638 -20.92 -3.78 1.36
N ALA A 639 -22.08 -4.33 0.99
CA ALA A 639 -22.76 -5.44 1.67
C ALA A 639 -22.32 -6.82 1.15
N HIS A 640 -21.24 -6.87 0.37
CA HIS A 640 -20.69 -8.08 -0.26
C HIS A 640 -21.60 -8.72 -1.32
N GLU A 641 -22.65 -8.03 -1.77
CA GLU A 641 -23.54 -8.50 -2.83
C GLU A 641 -22.98 -8.13 -4.21
N VAL A 642 -23.03 -9.09 -5.13
CA VAL A 642 -22.64 -8.89 -6.54
C VAL A 642 -23.84 -9.10 -7.45
N HIS A 643 -24.22 -8.04 -8.17
CA HIS A 643 -25.32 -8.07 -9.13
C HIS A 643 -24.81 -8.02 -10.56
N VAL A 644 -25.40 -8.85 -11.42
CA VAL A 644 -25.12 -8.87 -12.86
C VAL A 644 -26.33 -8.39 -13.62
N TYR A 645 -26.15 -7.38 -14.46
CA TYR A 645 -27.17 -6.76 -15.29
C TYR A 645 -27.00 -7.15 -16.75
N ASN A 646 -28.13 -7.38 -17.42
CA ASN A 646 -28.17 -7.54 -18.86
C ASN A 646 -28.39 -6.18 -19.53
N LEU A 647 -27.40 -5.71 -20.30
CA LEU A 647 -27.39 -4.39 -20.95
C LEU A 647 -28.27 -4.29 -22.20
N LYS A 648 -28.83 -5.40 -22.70
CA LYS A 648 -29.85 -5.40 -23.75
C LYS A 648 -31.25 -5.23 -23.18
N LYS A 649 -31.55 -5.95 -22.09
CA LYS A 649 -32.85 -5.90 -21.41
C LYS A 649 -32.96 -4.77 -20.38
N MET A 650 -31.82 -4.17 -20.00
CA MET A 650 -31.68 -3.16 -18.94
C MET A 650 -32.34 -3.60 -17.62
N LYS A 651 -32.11 -4.87 -17.25
CA LYS A 651 -32.64 -5.49 -16.02
C LYS A 651 -31.58 -6.37 -15.37
N VAL A 652 -31.71 -6.56 -14.06
CA VAL A 652 -30.90 -7.51 -13.29
C VAL A 652 -31.15 -8.93 -13.81
N HIS A 653 -30.08 -9.62 -14.22
CA HIS A 653 -30.11 -10.99 -14.71
C HIS A 653 -29.97 -12.01 -13.58
N CYS A 654 -28.97 -11.83 -12.72
CA CYS A 654 -28.74 -12.66 -11.54
C CYS A 654 -28.00 -11.89 -10.43
N THR A 655 -28.12 -12.41 -9.21
CA THR A 655 -27.31 -12.04 -8.05
C THR A 655 -26.40 -13.23 -7.76
N VAL A 656 -25.10 -13.00 -7.63
CA VAL A 656 -24.13 -14.03 -7.24
C VAL A 656 -24.35 -14.33 -5.75
N PRO A 657 -24.22 -15.60 -5.30
CA PRO A 657 -24.33 -15.92 -3.87
C PRO A 657 -23.37 -15.06 -3.03
N ILE A 658 -23.89 -14.54 -1.91
CA ILE A 658 -23.13 -13.70 -0.98
C ILE A 658 -22.11 -14.58 -0.28
N TYR A 659 -20.88 -14.07 -0.19
CA TYR A 659 -19.79 -14.69 0.56
C TYR A 659 -19.47 -13.83 1.81
N SER A 660 -18.84 -14.43 2.81
CA SER A 660 -18.62 -13.80 4.12
C SER A 660 -17.62 -12.65 4.12
N SER A 661 -16.88 -12.44 3.03
CA SER A 661 -15.83 -11.42 2.91
C SER A 661 -16.10 -10.46 1.74
N GLY A 662 -15.63 -9.22 1.86
CA GLY A 662 -15.77 -8.17 0.86
C GLY A 662 -15.08 -8.47 -0.47
N VAL A 663 -15.69 -8.00 -1.56
CA VAL A 663 -15.13 -8.12 -2.90
C VAL A 663 -14.04 -7.06 -3.09
N SER A 664 -12.79 -7.51 -3.25
CA SER A 664 -11.64 -6.63 -3.43
C SER A 664 -11.40 -6.27 -4.90
N ALA A 665 -11.58 -7.23 -5.81
CA ALA A 665 -11.42 -7.03 -7.24
C ALA A 665 -12.37 -7.94 -8.04
N MET A 666 -12.78 -7.48 -9.22
CA MET A 666 -13.71 -8.21 -10.08
C MET A 666 -13.50 -7.85 -11.55
N ALA A 667 -13.61 -8.83 -12.44
CA ALA A 667 -13.58 -8.61 -13.89
C ALA A 667 -14.41 -9.66 -14.64
N ILE A 668 -14.95 -9.30 -15.80
CA ILE A 668 -15.65 -10.24 -16.69
C ILE A 668 -14.66 -10.74 -17.75
N HIS A 669 -14.60 -12.05 -17.91
CA HIS A 669 -13.73 -12.70 -18.87
C HIS A 669 -14.15 -12.34 -20.32
N PRO A 670 -13.22 -11.93 -21.20
CA PRO A 670 -13.56 -11.38 -22.51
C PRO A 670 -14.16 -12.39 -23.51
N THR A 671 -13.76 -13.66 -23.47
CA THR A 671 -14.29 -14.69 -24.38
C THR A 671 -15.42 -15.51 -23.76
N THR A 672 -15.26 -16.03 -22.54
CA THR A 672 -16.26 -16.89 -21.88
C THR A 672 -17.42 -16.13 -21.24
N ASN A 673 -17.29 -14.80 -21.02
CA ASN A 673 -18.23 -14.00 -20.23
C ASN A 673 -18.43 -14.49 -18.79
N ASN A 674 -17.54 -15.33 -18.26
CA ASN A 674 -17.57 -15.69 -16.84
C ASN A 674 -17.13 -14.50 -15.99
N LEU A 675 -17.76 -14.35 -14.83
CA LEU A 675 -17.38 -13.34 -13.84
C LEU A 675 -16.32 -13.92 -12.91
N PHE A 676 -15.16 -13.28 -12.84
CA PHE A 676 -14.11 -13.62 -11.88
C PHE A 676 -14.16 -12.63 -10.72
N VAL A 677 -14.25 -13.14 -9.50
CA VAL A 677 -14.41 -12.38 -8.26
C VAL A 677 -13.31 -12.80 -7.29
N VAL A 678 -12.64 -11.80 -6.71
CA VAL A 678 -11.64 -11.98 -5.66
C VAL A 678 -12.11 -11.27 -4.41
N HIS A 679 -12.03 -11.96 -3.27
CA HIS A 679 -12.43 -11.44 -1.97
C HIS A 679 -11.21 -10.98 -1.14
N ALA A 680 -11.48 -10.14 -0.14
CA ALA A 680 -10.47 -9.55 0.74
C ALA A 680 -9.70 -10.61 1.56
N ASP A 681 -10.35 -11.71 1.91
CA ASP A 681 -9.75 -12.92 2.49
C ASP A 681 -8.91 -13.77 1.50
N GLN A 682 -8.67 -13.24 0.28
CA GLN A 682 -7.84 -13.81 -0.77
C GLN A 682 -8.47 -15.02 -1.49
N GLN A 683 -9.77 -15.29 -1.28
CA GLN A 683 -10.48 -16.33 -2.00
C GLN A 683 -10.81 -15.94 -3.44
N LEU A 684 -10.82 -16.95 -4.32
CA LEU A 684 -11.06 -16.80 -5.76
C LEU A 684 -12.32 -17.56 -6.15
N PHE A 685 -13.23 -16.88 -6.86
CA PHE A 685 -14.42 -17.49 -7.43
C PHE A 685 -14.58 -17.13 -8.89
N GLU A 686 -14.97 -18.12 -9.69
CA GLU A 686 -15.41 -17.92 -11.06
C GLU A 686 -16.87 -18.36 -11.20
N TYR A 687 -17.70 -17.45 -11.72
CA TYR A 687 -19.15 -17.62 -11.83
C TYR A 687 -19.60 -17.50 -13.28
N SER A 688 -20.29 -18.51 -13.80
CA SER A 688 -20.85 -18.47 -15.14
C SER A 688 -22.13 -17.64 -15.14
N ILE A 689 -22.10 -16.50 -15.86
CA ILE A 689 -23.25 -15.59 -15.96
C ILE A 689 -24.42 -16.25 -16.72
N ASP A 690 -24.12 -17.02 -17.75
CA ASP A 690 -25.13 -17.67 -18.58
C ASP A 690 -25.81 -18.83 -17.84
N GLN A 691 -25.03 -19.69 -17.19
CA GLN A 691 -25.54 -20.86 -16.46
C GLN A 691 -26.02 -20.53 -15.03
N LYS A 692 -25.69 -19.35 -14.51
CA LYS A 692 -26.01 -18.89 -13.15
C LYS A 692 -25.53 -19.84 -12.05
N GLN A 693 -24.30 -20.34 -12.20
CA GLN A 693 -23.66 -21.22 -11.24
C GLN A 693 -22.15 -21.00 -11.23
N TYR A 694 -21.49 -21.37 -10.14
CA TYR A 694 -20.03 -21.43 -10.08
C TYR A 694 -19.49 -22.45 -11.10
N THR A 695 -18.38 -22.11 -11.74
CA THR A 695 -17.70 -23.00 -12.70
C THR A 695 -17.10 -24.20 -11.97
N ASP A 696 -16.83 -25.27 -12.73
CA ASP A 696 -16.16 -26.45 -12.16
C ASP A 696 -14.77 -26.12 -11.62
N TRP A 697 -14.05 -25.19 -12.28
CA TRP A 697 -12.77 -24.69 -11.79
C TRP A 697 -12.90 -24.06 -10.40
N SER A 698 -13.88 -23.18 -10.20
CA SER A 698 -14.16 -22.56 -8.90
C SER A 698 -14.47 -23.60 -7.82
N ARG A 699 -15.28 -24.62 -8.14
CA ARG A 699 -15.60 -25.72 -7.21
C ARG A 699 -14.36 -26.52 -6.82
N VAL A 700 -13.44 -26.75 -7.76
CA VAL A 700 -12.17 -27.45 -7.51
C VAL A 700 -11.24 -26.60 -6.62
N VAL A 701 -11.14 -25.29 -6.87
CA VAL A 701 -10.36 -24.37 -6.02
C VAL A 701 -10.87 -24.38 -4.58
N GLN A 702 -12.19 -24.28 -4.40
CA GLN A 702 -12.79 -24.27 -3.06
C GLN A 702 -12.69 -25.62 -2.35
N LYS A 703 -12.72 -26.74 -3.08
CA LYS A 703 -12.55 -28.09 -2.51
C LYS A 703 -11.11 -28.37 -2.07
N ASN A 704 -10.13 -27.96 -2.87
CA ASN A 704 -8.72 -28.26 -2.61
C ASN A 704 -8.06 -27.21 -1.69
N GLY A 705 -8.64 -26.02 -1.61
CA GLY A 705 -8.05 -24.87 -0.96
C GLY A 705 -6.92 -24.24 -1.79
N LEU A 706 -6.49 -23.05 -1.35
CA LEU A 706 -5.39 -22.32 -1.96
C LEU A 706 -4.06 -22.67 -1.27
N HIS A 707 -2.96 -22.53 -2.00
CA HIS A 707 -1.63 -22.82 -1.49
C HIS A 707 -1.21 -21.83 -0.38
N HIS A 708 -0.41 -22.27 0.59
CA HIS A 708 0.00 -21.43 1.72
C HIS A 708 0.72 -20.13 1.29
N VAL A 709 1.61 -20.20 0.29
CA VAL A 709 2.29 -19.02 -0.30
C VAL A 709 1.30 -18.00 -0.88
N TRP A 710 0.14 -18.45 -1.40
CA TRP A 710 -0.91 -17.53 -1.84
C TRP A 710 -1.55 -16.83 -0.65
N LEU A 711 -1.84 -17.59 0.41
CA LEU A 711 -2.46 -17.09 1.64
C LEU A 711 -1.52 -16.20 2.47
N GLU A 712 -0.21 -16.24 2.25
CA GLU A 712 0.77 -15.39 2.92
C GLU A 712 0.75 -13.92 2.44
N ARG A 713 -0.15 -13.53 1.54
CA ARG A 713 -0.19 -12.16 1.01
C ARG A 713 -0.52 -11.14 2.11
N ASP A 714 0.25 -10.05 2.07
CA ASP A 714 0.13 -8.95 3.02
C ASP A 714 -1.04 -8.01 2.68
N THR A 715 -1.45 -7.99 1.41
CA THR A 715 -2.44 -7.05 0.88
C THR A 715 -3.47 -7.74 -0.02
N PRO A 716 -4.72 -7.26 -0.04
CA PRO A 716 -5.76 -7.79 -0.91
C PRO A 716 -5.46 -7.51 -2.39
N VAL A 717 -5.99 -8.34 -3.29
CA VAL A 717 -5.87 -8.12 -4.74
C VAL A 717 -6.66 -6.87 -5.11
N THR A 718 -6.01 -5.93 -5.80
CA THR A 718 -6.61 -4.64 -6.17
C THR A 718 -7.12 -4.58 -7.60
N ASN A 719 -6.62 -5.44 -8.50
CA ASN A 719 -7.08 -5.50 -9.89
C ASN A 719 -6.99 -6.90 -10.49
N VAL A 720 -7.89 -7.18 -11.44
CA VAL A 720 -7.93 -8.40 -12.25
C VAL A 720 -8.01 -8.04 -13.73
N THR A 721 -7.15 -8.64 -14.55
CA THR A 721 -7.19 -8.49 -16.01
C THR A 721 -6.96 -9.83 -16.71
N PHE A 722 -7.35 -9.94 -17.98
CA PHE A 722 -7.23 -11.17 -18.76
C PHE A 722 -6.32 -10.94 -19.97
N SER A 723 -5.56 -11.96 -20.36
CA SER A 723 -4.84 -11.93 -21.63
C SER A 723 -5.78 -12.27 -22.79
N ARG A 724 -5.69 -11.51 -23.89
CA ARG A 724 -6.45 -11.84 -25.12
C ARG A 724 -5.79 -12.94 -25.94
N LYS A 725 -4.45 -13.05 -25.89
CA LYS A 725 -3.69 -14.09 -26.60
C LYS A 725 -3.98 -15.47 -26.01
N ASN A 726 -3.99 -15.55 -24.68
CA ASN A 726 -4.26 -16.77 -23.93
C ASN A 726 -5.44 -16.54 -22.97
N PRO A 727 -6.68 -16.91 -23.36
CA PRO A 727 -7.86 -16.74 -22.53
C PRO A 727 -7.74 -17.40 -21.14
N ALA A 728 -7.00 -18.51 -21.04
CA ALA A 728 -6.79 -19.19 -19.76
C ALA A 728 -5.88 -18.43 -18.77
N HIS A 729 -5.24 -17.33 -19.21
CA HIS A 729 -4.33 -16.54 -18.37
C HIS A 729 -5.07 -15.37 -17.70
N ILE A 730 -5.19 -15.46 -16.38
CA ILE A 730 -5.74 -14.43 -15.52
C ILE A 730 -4.57 -13.73 -14.83
N VAL A 731 -4.51 -12.41 -14.96
CA VAL A 731 -3.47 -11.56 -14.37
C VAL A 731 -4.05 -10.80 -13.19
N LEU A 732 -3.41 -10.96 -12.04
CA LEU A 732 -3.81 -10.41 -10.75
C LEU A 732 -2.64 -9.64 -10.15
N HIS A 733 -2.91 -8.59 -9.40
CA HIS A 733 -1.88 -7.96 -8.58
C HIS A 733 -2.46 -7.44 -7.26
N ASP A 734 -1.61 -7.41 -6.23
CA ASP A 734 -1.80 -6.54 -5.07
C ASP A 734 -0.72 -5.45 -5.08
N MET A 735 -0.35 -4.93 -3.91
CA MET A 735 0.70 -3.93 -3.75
C MET A 735 2.13 -4.50 -3.85
N TYR A 736 2.37 -5.79 -3.59
CA TYR A 736 3.72 -6.36 -3.44
C TYR A 736 3.99 -7.56 -4.33
N MET A 737 2.97 -8.07 -5.00
CA MET A 737 2.97 -9.32 -5.71
C MET A 737 2.07 -9.23 -6.94
N PHE A 738 2.67 -9.59 -8.07
CA PHE A 738 2.01 -9.80 -9.34
C PHE A 738 1.87 -11.32 -9.57
N CYS A 739 0.69 -11.80 -10.00
CA CYS A 739 0.43 -13.21 -10.21
C CYS A 739 -0.28 -13.45 -11.54
N ILE A 740 0.13 -14.49 -12.26
CA ILE A 740 -0.57 -15.02 -13.43
C ILE A 740 -1.12 -16.40 -13.06
N ILE A 741 -2.42 -16.60 -13.18
CA ILE A 741 -3.08 -17.89 -13.03
C ILE A 741 -3.35 -18.46 -14.43
N ASP A 742 -2.84 -19.66 -14.69
CA ASP A 742 -3.09 -20.43 -15.89
C ASP A 742 -4.11 -21.53 -15.60
N GLN A 743 -5.35 -21.34 -16.06
CA GLN A 743 -6.45 -22.28 -15.79
C GLN A 743 -6.27 -23.64 -16.48
N THR A 744 -5.33 -23.79 -17.43
CA THR A 744 -5.07 -25.07 -18.10
C THR A 744 -4.23 -26.04 -17.26
N LEU A 745 -3.55 -25.53 -16.24
CA LEU A 745 -2.63 -26.29 -15.40
C LEU A 745 -3.31 -26.70 -14.08
N PRO A 746 -2.83 -27.80 -13.43
CA PRO A 746 -3.36 -28.22 -12.14
C PRO A 746 -3.06 -27.19 -11.04
N LEU A 747 -3.91 -27.17 -10.01
CA LEU A 747 -3.66 -26.38 -8.81
C LEU A 747 -2.44 -26.92 -8.06
N PRO A 748 -1.62 -26.06 -7.44
CA PRO A 748 -0.46 -26.46 -6.66
C PRO A 748 -0.85 -27.23 -5.40
N ASP A 749 -0.19 -28.35 -5.15
CA ASP A 749 -0.33 -29.13 -3.92
C ASP A 749 0.46 -28.48 -2.78
N LYS A 750 0.17 -28.81 -1.52
CA LYS A 750 0.90 -28.26 -0.34
C LYS A 750 2.42 -28.48 -0.37
N LYS A 751 2.90 -29.46 -1.13
CA LYS A 751 4.33 -29.79 -1.28
C LYS A 751 4.97 -29.10 -2.48
N SER A 752 4.17 -28.46 -3.36
CA SER A 752 4.66 -27.79 -4.56
C SER A 752 5.52 -26.59 -4.18
N GLN A 753 6.77 -26.58 -4.62
CA GLN A 753 7.64 -25.42 -4.46
C GLN A 753 7.38 -24.44 -5.61
N PHE A 754 7.17 -23.17 -5.26
CA PHE A 754 7.01 -22.09 -6.24
C PHE A 754 8.37 -21.72 -6.82
N TYR A 755 8.86 -22.53 -7.76
CA TYR A 755 10.08 -22.23 -8.50
C TYR A 755 9.88 -21.01 -9.39
N ASN A 756 10.96 -20.23 -9.57
CA ASN A 756 10.99 -19.23 -10.61
C ASN A 756 10.83 -19.91 -11.98
N GLN A 757 10.13 -19.29 -12.93
CA GLN A 757 9.88 -19.82 -14.27
C GLN A 757 11.18 -20.23 -14.99
N LEU A 758 12.30 -19.54 -14.70
CA LEU A 758 13.61 -19.84 -15.27
C LEU A 758 14.19 -21.15 -14.71
N THR A 759 14.10 -21.37 -13.40
CA THR A 759 14.46 -22.64 -12.75
C THR A 759 13.58 -23.78 -13.25
N LEU A 760 12.29 -23.53 -13.46
CA LEU A 760 11.36 -24.51 -14.04
C LEU A 760 11.75 -24.85 -15.50
N ARG A 761 12.21 -23.87 -16.28
CA ARG A 761 12.68 -24.08 -17.66
C ARG A 761 14.03 -24.80 -17.73
N SER A 762 14.92 -24.61 -16.76
CA SER A 762 16.19 -25.33 -16.70
C SER A 762 16.06 -26.79 -16.27
N LEU A 763 14.93 -27.18 -15.66
CA LEU A 763 14.68 -28.58 -15.29
C LEU A 763 14.37 -29.47 -16.51
N PRO A 764 14.70 -30.77 -16.46
CA PRO A 764 14.31 -31.75 -17.47
C PRO A 764 12.80 -31.75 -17.73
N GLU A 765 12.37 -32.02 -18.96
CA GLU A 765 10.97 -31.87 -19.39
C GLU A 765 9.96 -32.67 -18.53
N LYS A 766 10.38 -33.84 -18.05
CA LYS A 766 9.57 -34.71 -17.20
C LYS A 766 9.33 -34.12 -15.80
N GLU A 767 10.38 -33.54 -15.21
CA GLU A 767 10.31 -32.85 -13.92
C GLU A 767 9.57 -31.53 -14.04
N ARG A 768 9.79 -30.79 -15.14
CA ARG A 768 9.08 -29.54 -15.46
C ARG A 768 7.57 -29.73 -15.54
N LYS A 769 7.09 -30.79 -16.18
CA LYS A 769 5.65 -31.12 -16.22
C LYS A 769 5.10 -31.53 -14.85
N SER A 770 5.91 -32.19 -14.02
CA SER A 770 5.50 -32.59 -12.67
C SER A 770 5.41 -31.42 -11.70
N GLN A 771 6.22 -30.37 -11.92
CA GLN A 771 6.28 -29.18 -11.06
C GLN A 771 5.49 -27.98 -11.62
N SER A 772 4.99 -28.07 -12.86
CA SER A 772 4.17 -27.01 -13.44
C SER A 772 2.80 -26.94 -12.78
N HIS A 773 2.44 -25.78 -12.25
CA HIS A 773 1.16 -25.52 -11.63
C HIS A 773 0.53 -24.21 -12.12
N ALA A 774 -0.77 -24.03 -11.84
CA ALA A 774 -1.58 -22.90 -12.32
C ALA A 774 -1.03 -21.52 -11.92
N PHE A 775 -0.48 -21.36 -10.71
CA PHE A 775 -0.07 -20.05 -10.20
C PHE A 775 1.36 -19.70 -10.60
N LYS A 776 1.60 -18.49 -11.12
CA LYS A 776 2.95 -17.97 -11.41
C LYS A 776 3.11 -16.64 -10.72
N VAL A 777 3.91 -16.60 -9.67
CA VAL A 777 4.05 -15.45 -8.77
C VAL A 777 5.35 -14.69 -9.07
N CYS A 778 5.24 -13.37 -9.20
CA CYS A 778 6.34 -12.43 -9.37
C CYS A 778 6.36 -11.44 -8.20
N LYS A 779 7.50 -11.35 -7.51
CA LYS A 779 7.76 -10.37 -6.43
C LYS A 779 8.80 -9.31 -6.85
N THR A 780 9.15 -9.26 -8.14
CA THR A 780 10.17 -8.33 -8.68
C THR A 780 9.70 -6.88 -8.62
N TYR A 781 8.42 -6.65 -8.92
CA TYR A 781 7.79 -5.35 -8.80
C TYR A 781 7.27 -5.17 -7.38
N LYS A 782 7.61 -4.05 -6.75
CA LYS A 782 7.20 -3.70 -5.39
C LYS A 782 6.45 -2.37 -5.43
N GLU A 783 5.52 -2.19 -4.49
CA GLU A 783 4.75 -0.95 -4.34
C GLU A 783 3.94 -0.61 -5.60
N LEU A 784 3.22 -1.63 -6.07
CA LEU A 784 2.35 -1.59 -7.23
C LEU A 784 1.08 -0.80 -6.92
N LEU A 785 0.84 0.24 -7.70
CA LEU A 785 -0.42 0.98 -7.71
C LEU A 785 -1.39 0.44 -8.77
N PHE A 786 -0.85 -0.06 -9.88
CA PHE A 786 -1.64 -0.62 -10.97
C PHE A 786 -0.79 -1.55 -11.84
N ALA A 787 -1.34 -2.70 -12.20
CA ALA A 787 -0.84 -3.53 -13.29
C ALA A 787 -2.00 -3.94 -14.19
N GLY A 788 -1.81 -3.80 -15.51
CA GLY A 788 -2.84 -4.15 -16.47
C GLY A 788 -2.29 -4.39 -17.87
N LEU A 789 -2.97 -5.28 -18.61
CA LEU A 789 -2.65 -5.58 -20.00
C LEU A 789 -3.33 -4.60 -20.96
N MET A 790 -2.54 -4.16 -21.93
CA MET A 790 -2.94 -3.33 -23.06
C MET A 790 -3.51 -4.18 -24.20
N GLU A 791 -4.12 -3.52 -25.19
CA GLU A 791 -4.66 -4.18 -26.37
C GLU A 791 -3.55 -4.89 -27.19
N ASP A 792 -2.37 -4.28 -27.26
CA ASP A 792 -1.16 -4.81 -27.91
C ASP A 792 -0.42 -5.88 -27.08
N GLN A 793 -1.02 -6.36 -25.98
CA GLN A 793 -0.44 -7.29 -25.01
C GLN A 793 0.79 -6.75 -24.24
N SER A 794 1.12 -5.46 -24.35
CA SER A 794 2.08 -4.88 -23.45
C SER A 794 1.52 -4.81 -22.02
N LEU A 795 2.37 -5.05 -21.03
CA LEU A 795 2.01 -4.95 -19.62
C LEU A 795 2.41 -3.57 -19.11
N VAL A 796 1.45 -2.80 -18.60
CA VAL A 796 1.73 -1.55 -17.91
C VAL A 796 1.79 -1.82 -16.42
N VAL A 797 2.90 -1.43 -15.80
CA VAL A 797 3.14 -1.59 -14.36
C VAL A 797 3.47 -0.22 -13.79
N VAL A 798 2.59 0.30 -12.93
CA VAL A 798 2.76 1.58 -12.24
C VAL A 798 3.24 1.31 -10.81
N GLU A 799 4.45 1.75 -10.51
CA GLU A 799 5.09 1.62 -9.21
C GLU A 799 5.29 3.00 -8.56
N ARG A 800 5.22 3.03 -7.23
CA ARG A 800 5.63 4.20 -6.45
C ARG A 800 6.61 3.80 -5.34
N PRO A 801 7.93 3.94 -5.58
CA PRO A 801 8.96 3.62 -4.60
C PRO A 801 8.78 4.35 -3.26
N LEU A 802 8.83 3.65 -2.13
CA LEU A 802 8.72 4.25 -0.78
C LEU A 802 9.87 5.19 -0.44
N LEU A 803 11.05 4.98 -1.04
CA LEU A 803 12.19 5.88 -0.89
C LEU A 803 11.87 7.29 -1.43
N ASP A 804 11.14 7.38 -2.54
CA ASP A 804 10.74 8.65 -3.13
C ASP A 804 9.72 9.38 -2.25
N ILE A 805 8.81 8.64 -1.61
CA ILE A 805 7.85 9.22 -0.65
C ILE A 805 8.63 9.74 0.56
N THR A 806 9.54 8.93 1.10
CA THR A 806 10.35 9.31 2.27
C THR A 806 11.21 10.54 1.99
N ALA A 807 11.71 10.71 0.76
CA ALA A 807 12.49 11.88 0.35
C ALA A 807 11.66 13.18 0.26
N GLN A 808 10.34 13.07 0.06
CA GLN A 808 9.42 14.22 0.03
C GLN A 808 8.88 14.59 1.42
N LEU A 809 9.02 13.71 2.41
CA LEU A 809 8.61 13.97 3.78
C LEU A 809 9.59 14.92 4.49
N PRO A 810 9.11 15.70 5.48
CA PRO A 810 9.99 16.51 6.31
C PRO A 810 11.00 15.61 7.05
N PRO A 811 12.20 16.11 7.36
CA PRO A 811 13.22 15.28 8.02
C PRO A 811 12.71 14.74 9.36
N PRO A 812 12.93 13.44 9.66
CA PRO A 812 12.50 12.86 10.92
C PRO A 812 13.29 13.41 12.10
N VAL A 813 12.67 13.43 13.28
CA VAL A 813 13.29 13.90 14.54
C VAL A 813 14.62 13.18 14.82
N ARG A 814 14.73 11.91 14.43
CA ARG A 814 15.95 11.11 14.60
C ARG A 814 16.14 10.07 13.51
N GLN A 815 17.15 10.27 12.67
CA GLN A 815 17.61 9.28 11.69
C GLN A 815 18.92 8.64 12.18
N LYS A 816 18.96 7.31 12.34
CA LYS A 816 20.23 6.61 12.54
C LYS A 816 20.89 6.48 11.18
N LYS A 817 22.00 7.19 10.95
CA LYS A 817 22.93 6.88 9.86
C LYS A 817 23.85 5.76 10.35
N PHE A 818 23.70 4.56 9.82
CA PHE A 818 24.75 3.56 9.92
C PHE A 818 25.82 3.90 8.88
N ALA A 819 27.10 3.70 9.21
CA ALA A 819 28.26 4.30 8.56
C ALA A 819 28.23 4.25 7.02
N THR A 820 28.59 5.40 6.43
CA THR A 820 29.05 5.59 5.05
C THR A 820 30.35 4.85 4.78
#